data_AF-A0A954X9N2-F1
#
_entry.id   AF-A0A954X9N2-F1
#
_cell.length_a   1.000
_cell.length_b   1.000
_cell.length_c   1.000
_cell.angle_alpha   90.00
_cell.angle_beta   90.00
_cell.angle_gamma   90.00
#
_symmetry.space_group_name_H-M   'P 1'
#
loop_
_entity.id
_entity.type
_entity.pdbx_description
1 polymer ?
#
loop_
_entity_poly.entity_id
_entity_poly.type
_entity_poly.pdbx_seq_one_letter_code
_entity_poly.pdbx_strand_id
1 'polypeptide(L)'
;MMRFQLLLAIRGSMPRLATATGIAVLTTCLACSGMARGADGTEFFENQVRPLLVARCYACHSGTKSGGGLSLESAAAWQRGGESGPAIVAGKPNESLLIDAINYRSLEMPPREAGGQLSPDEIAVLTRWVQIGAPDPRDAADKLGGMTREQAATWWAFQPLPPVAAAAASNSPPTASMIDQFLQTALDQHPWEAAPPADKRTLIRRATYDLTGLPPTPAEVDAFLADDSPDAFSRVVDRLLESPQYGAHWGRHWLDVVRYADTAGENTDRPLPHAWRYRNWVIESLNQDLPFDEFARLQIAGDILTADAAQDERAAGIIATGYLAIARRFGHDIDKDIHLMHEDVIDNLGKNFLGLTLGCARCHDHKYDPVSTADYYALYGIFDSSRFSFPGCEPKGQPRDLVPIIAASEAESLERDYQRRLAEYEQRAQRAAETTQRLRQLAADATHTLAKSPVGEGQSVSLEAAADGALDRIALRKGETLQLTVQPNANHGADTTRIELEIASLDETDRRWNVAELIPRFTEKGPAISINGATWCLLDVANGPTFLYEKKLNIEGQPSLSAWAIGDTPSSVVNSAKQPVSVWTTLPPESFFIHPGHQRDVAVAWICPADGDYQVRGVVTDAHPAGLDGVAFHLDHIASSEYGTGLCQLSEAITSDDGQSLQPPAIPVAYAV
;
A
#
# COMPACT_ATOMS: atom_id res chain seq x y z
N MET A 1 -39.70 -16.34 -47.74
CA MET A 1 -39.98 -17.77 -48.05
C MET A 1 -40.43 -18.42 -46.76
N MET A 2 -41.74 -18.58 -46.57
CA MET A 2 -42.50 -19.85 -46.77
C MET A 2 -42.33 -20.78 -45.57
N ARG A 3 -43.36 -21.37 -44.95
CA ARG A 3 -44.79 -21.45 -45.26
C ARG A 3 -45.49 -22.05 -44.04
N PHE A 4 -46.64 -21.46 -43.70
CA PHE A 4 -47.76 -22.10 -43.00
C PHE A 4 -48.37 -23.21 -43.87
N GLN A 5 -48.84 -24.30 -43.27
CA GLN A 5 -49.94 -25.19 -43.72
C GLN A 5 -50.12 -26.32 -42.67
N LEU A 6 -51.28 -26.95 -42.42
CA LEU A 6 -52.73 -26.71 -42.45
C LEU A 6 -53.37 -28.09 -42.09
N LEU A 7 -54.52 -28.11 -41.39
CA LEU A 7 -55.64 -29.09 -41.42
C LEU A 7 -56.06 -29.54 -39.99
N LEU A 8 -57.32 -29.91 -39.68
CA LEU A 8 -58.71 -29.50 -39.99
C LEU A 8 -59.60 -30.51 -39.20
N ALA A 9 -60.77 -30.06 -38.67
CA ALA A 9 -62.00 -30.83 -38.29
C ALA A 9 -62.49 -30.43 -36.86
N ILE A 10 -63.46 -29.53 -36.66
CA ILE A 10 -64.93 -29.59 -36.85
C ILE A 10 -65.64 -30.73 -36.08
N ARG A 11 -66.42 -30.35 -35.03
CA ARG A 11 -67.83 -30.77 -34.79
C ARG A 11 -68.44 -30.05 -33.58
N GLY A 12 -69.41 -29.15 -33.82
CA GLY A 12 -70.77 -29.17 -33.25
C GLY A 12 -70.91 -28.36 -31.95
N SER A 13 -71.95 -27.59 -31.63
CA SER A 13 -73.27 -27.39 -32.22
C SER A 13 -73.86 -26.10 -31.58
N MET A 14 -74.30 -25.13 -32.39
CA MET A 14 -75.29 -24.10 -31.98
C MET A 14 -76.71 -24.71 -32.08
N PRO A 15 -77.78 -24.16 -31.44
CA PRO A 15 -78.53 -23.01 -31.98
C PRO A 15 -79.16 -22.05 -30.93
N ARG A 16 -79.08 -20.72 -31.13
CA ARG A 16 -80.15 -19.80 -31.65
C ARG A 16 -80.86 -19.02 -30.51
N LEU A 17 -81.33 -17.77 -30.64
CA LEU A 17 -81.91 -17.05 -31.79
C LEU A 17 -81.96 -15.52 -31.55
N ALA A 18 -81.98 -14.78 -32.68
CA ALA A 18 -82.74 -13.54 -32.98
C ALA A 18 -82.33 -12.20 -32.33
N THR A 19 -82.27 -11.04 -33.02
CA THR A 19 -82.74 -10.59 -34.36
C THR A 19 -82.09 -9.21 -34.66
N ALA A 20 -81.51 -8.99 -35.86
CA ALA A 20 -82.03 -8.20 -37.01
C ALA A 20 -82.05 -6.67 -36.77
N THR A 21 -81.69 -5.73 -37.66
CA THR A 21 -81.49 -5.62 -39.12
C THR A 21 -80.75 -4.28 -39.36
N GLY A 22 -79.88 -4.10 -40.34
CA GLY A 22 -80.27 -3.36 -41.55
C GLY A 22 -79.28 -2.24 -41.91
N ILE A 23 -78.83 -2.28 -43.17
CA ILE A 23 -77.79 -1.49 -43.84
C ILE A 23 -78.31 -0.11 -44.27
N ALA A 24 -77.48 0.93 -44.17
CA ALA A 24 -77.47 2.04 -45.14
C ALA A 24 -76.10 2.77 -45.14
N VAL A 25 -75.41 2.68 -46.27
CA VAL A 25 -74.21 3.43 -46.65
C VAL A 25 -74.62 4.87 -46.99
N LEU A 26 -73.99 5.87 -46.39
CA LEU A 26 -73.77 7.16 -47.07
C LEU A 26 -72.49 7.83 -46.54
N THR A 27 -71.57 8.02 -47.48
CA THR A 27 -70.24 8.60 -47.37
C THR A 27 -70.33 10.10 -47.07
N THR A 28 -69.66 10.58 -46.03
CA THR A 28 -69.25 12.00 -45.95
C THR A 28 -67.94 12.10 -45.17
N CYS A 29 -66.88 12.49 -45.88
CA CYS A 29 -65.56 12.79 -45.36
C CYS A 29 -65.62 13.93 -44.33
N LEU A 30 -65.25 13.65 -43.08
CA LEU A 30 -64.67 14.66 -42.19
C LEU A 30 -63.23 14.25 -41.89
N ALA A 31 -62.32 15.15 -42.25
CA ALA A 31 -60.88 14.99 -42.18
C ALA A 31 -60.39 14.83 -40.74
N CYS A 32 -59.77 13.70 -40.44
CA CYS A 32 -58.74 13.61 -39.41
C CYS A 32 -57.44 14.19 -40.00
N SER A 33 -57.22 15.48 -39.77
CA SER A 33 -55.88 16.06 -39.75
C SER A 33 -55.33 15.89 -38.34
N GLY A 34 -54.31 15.04 -38.18
CA GLY A 34 -53.54 14.97 -36.93
C GLY A 34 -52.89 13.61 -36.68
N MET A 35 -51.57 13.62 -36.52
CA MET A 35 -50.72 12.53 -35.98
C MET A 35 -50.40 11.34 -36.90
N ALA A 36 -49.56 11.61 -37.92
CA ALA A 36 -48.73 10.57 -38.55
C ALA A 36 -47.36 11.12 -39.02
N ARG A 37 -46.76 12.05 -38.25
CA ARG A 37 -45.50 12.74 -38.65
C ARG A 37 -44.32 12.54 -37.67
N GLY A 38 -44.48 11.77 -36.61
CA GLY A 38 -43.49 11.64 -35.53
C GLY A 38 -42.44 10.54 -35.71
N ALA A 39 -42.83 9.33 -36.17
CA ALA A 39 -41.91 8.18 -36.22
C ALA A 39 -40.85 8.27 -37.33
N ASP A 40 -41.23 8.79 -38.50
CA ASP A 40 -40.38 8.86 -39.71
C ASP A 40 -39.25 9.90 -39.56
N GLY A 41 -39.48 10.97 -38.78
CA GLY A 41 -38.51 12.04 -38.56
C GLY A 41 -37.37 11.68 -37.61
N THR A 42 -37.68 10.98 -36.51
CA THR A 42 -36.68 10.53 -35.52
C THR A 42 -35.76 9.46 -36.09
N GLU A 43 -36.30 8.50 -36.83
CA GLU A 43 -35.48 7.47 -37.49
C GLU A 43 -34.54 8.07 -38.55
N PHE A 44 -35.05 9.03 -39.34
CA PHE A 44 -34.23 9.77 -40.30
C PHE A 44 -33.10 10.54 -39.60
N PHE A 45 -33.39 11.17 -38.46
CA PHE A 45 -32.38 11.86 -37.68
C PHE A 45 -31.28 10.91 -37.18
N GLU A 46 -31.64 9.80 -36.53
CA GLU A 46 -30.68 8.86 -35.95
C GLU A 46 -29.83 8.16 -37.02
N ASN A 47 -30.43 7.78 -38.15
CA ASN A 47 -29.74 6.96 -39.16
C ASN A 47 -28.99 7.78 -40.21
N GLN A 48 -29.43 9.00 -40.53
CA GLN A 48 -28.87 9.78 -41.65
C GLN A 48 -28.21 11.09 -41.17
N VAL A 49 -28.81 11.77 -40.20
CA VAL A 49 -28.36 13.11 -39.79
C VAL A 49 -27.29 13.05 -38.70
N ARG A 50 -27.53 12.32 -37.61
CA ARG A 50 -26.59 12.23 -36.48
C ARG A 50 -25.21 11.71 -36.91
N PRO A 51 -25.05 10.65 -37.73
CA PRO A 51 -23.73 10.20 -38.15
C PRO A 51 -22.98 11.27 -38.93
N LEU A 52 -23.70 12.07 -39.73
CA LEU A 52 -23.12 13.15 -40.52
C LEU A 52 -22.69 14.32 -39.65
N LEU A 53 -23.49 14.70 -38.64
CA LEU A 53 -23.11 15.74 -37.66
C LEU A 53 -21.87 15.34 -36.86
N VAL A 54 -21.79 14.06 -36.44
CA VAL A 54 -20.61 13.51 -35.75
C VAL A 54 -19.38 13.56 -36.65
N ALA A 55 -19.51 13.11 -37.90
CA ALA A 55 -18.38 12.99 -38.80
C ALA A 55 -17.85 14.35 -39.33
N ARG A 56 -18.74 15.33 -39.55
CA ARG A 56 -18.42 16.57 -40.27
C ARG A 56 -18.48 17.84 -39.43
N CYS A 57 -19.17 17.83 -38.29
CA CYS A 57 -19.50 19.07 -37.59
C CYS A 57 -18.99 19.11 -36.14
N TYR A 58 -19.03 17.99 -35.42
CA TYR A 58 -18.76 18.00 -33.97
C TYR A 58 -17.32 18.34 -33.60
N ALA A 59 -16.34 18.08 -34.47
CA ALA A 59 -14.96 18.49 -34.21
C ALA A 59 -14.82 19.98 -33.86
N CYS A 60 -15.69 20.84 -34.40
CA CYS A 60 -15.67 22.29 -34.15
C CYS A 60 -16.97 22.85 -33.54
N HIS A 61 -18.09 22.13 -33.61
CA HIS A 61 -19.42 22.58 -33.17
C HIS A 61 -20.04 21.66 -32.11
N SER A 62 -19.21 21.18 -31.18
CA SER A 62 -19.63 20.44 -29.98
C SER A 62 -18.90 20.97 -28.73
N GLY A 63 -19.44 20.72 -27.53
CA GLY A 63 -18.82 21.09 -26.26
C GLY A 63 -18.81 22.60 -25.95
N THR A 64 -17.92 23.01 -25.04
CA THR A 64 -17.89 24.35 -24.44
C THR A 64 -17.00 25.38 -25.16
N LYS A 65 -16.25 24.96 -26.19
CA LYS A 65 -15.42 25.84 -27.04
C LYS A 65 -15.72 25.61 -28.52
N SER A 66 -16.95 25.87 -28.92
CA SER A 66 -17.40 25.73 -30.30
C SER A 66 -17.08 26.95 -31.16
N GLY A 67 -16.68 26.75 -32.42
CA GLY A 67 -16.47 27.83 -33.39
C GLY A 67 -17.73 28.69 -33.56
N GLY A 68 -17.58 30.01 -33.40
CA GLY A 68 -18.69 30.97 -33.48
C GLY A 68 -19.80 30.80 -32.43
N GLY A 69 -19.52 30.11 -31.31
CA GLY A 69 -20.48 29.88 -30.22
C GLY A 69 -21.62 28.91 -30.54
N LEU A 70 -21.56 28.19 -31.66
CA LEU A 70 -22.61 27.26 -32.11
C LEU A 70 -22.34 25.81 -31.66
N SER A 71 -23.27 25.21 -30.90
CA SER A 71 -23.30 23.76 -30.66
C SER A 71 -24.45 23.09 -31.42
N LEU A 72 -24.15 21.94 -32.05
CA LEU A 72 -25.09 21.11 -32.80
C LEU A 72 -25.49 19.83 -32.03
N GLU A 73 -25.18 19.75 -30.73
CA GLU A 73 -25.35 18.54 -29.91
C GLU A 73 -26.78 18.30 -29.42
N SER A 74 -27.62 19.34 -29.36
CA SER A 74 -29.02 19.24 -28.93
C SER A 74 -29.94 20.18 -29.71
N ALA A 75 -31.24 19.85 -29.72
CA ALA A 75 -32.30 20.68 -30.30
C ALA A 75 -32.21 22.14 -29.82
N ALA A 76 -32.18 22.31 -28.50
CA ALA A 76 -32.10 23.62 -27.87
C ALA A 76 -30.83 24.41 -28.25
N ALA A 77 -29.70 23.72 -28.46
CA ALA A 77 -28.43 24.37 -28.77
C ALA A 77 -28.40 24.96 -30.18
N TRP A 78 -28.82 24.20 -31.21
CA TRP A 78 -28.83 24.73 -32.57
C TRP A 78 -30.01 25.68 -32.84
N GLN A 79 -31.09 25.58 -32.05
CA GLN A 79 -32.18 26.57 -32.06
C GLN A 79 -31.74 27.91 -31.47
N ARG A 80 -30.98 27.89 -30.36
CA ARG A 80 -30.36 29.09 -29.78
C ARG A 80 -29.38 29.72 -30.77
N GLY A 81 -28.64 28.88 -31.50
CA GLY A 81 -27.66 29.31 -32.48
C GLY A 81 -26.36 29.83 -31.86
N GLY A 82 -25.49 30.35 -32.71
CA GLY A 82 -24.21 30.96 -32.32
C GLY A 82 -24.25 32.48 -32.35
N GLU A 83 -23.07 33.10 -32.42
CA GLU A 83 -22.90 34.57 -32.51
C GLU A 83 -23.60 35.19 -33.74
N SER A 84 -23.86 34.39 -34.78
CA SER A 84 -24.57 34.79 -36.00
C SER A 84 -26.08 34.51 -35.96
N GLY A 85 -26.63 34.12 -34.81
CA GLY A 85 -28.05 33.80 -34.63
C GLY A 85 -28.39 32.32 -34.87
N PRO A 86 -29.70 31.97 -34.97
CA PRO A 86 -30.16 30.60 -35.10
C PRO A 86 -29.54 29.87 -36.29
N ALA A 87 -29.00 28.67 -36.06
CA ALA A 87 -28.36 27.90 -37.13
C ALA A 87 -29.38 27.26 -38.07
N ILE A 88 -30.55 26.87 -37.55
CA ILE A 88 -31.59 26.17 -38.31
C ILE A 88 -32.94 26.82 -38.04
N VAL A 89 -33.66 27.10 -39.13
CA VAL A 89 -35.07 27.51 -39.10
C VAL A 89 -35.91 26.32 -39.59
N ALA A 90 -36.58 25.66 -38.65
CA ALA A 90 -37.34 24.44 -38.92
C ALA A 90 -38.35 24.61 -40.07
N GLY A 91 -38.30 23.68 -41.04
CA GLY A 91 -39.16 23.69 -42.23
C GLY A 91 -38.70 24.65 -43.34
N LYS A 92 -37.64 25.44 -43.11
CA LYS A 92 -37.20 26.49 -44.02
C LYS A 92 -35.69 26.42 -44.34
N PRO A 93 -35.27 25.49 -45.22
CA PRO A 93 -33.86 25.34 -45.57
C PRO A 93 -33.21 26.62 -46.12
N ASN A 94 -33.94 27.41 -46.92
CA ASN A 94 -33.41 28.64 -47.52
C ASN A 94 -33.23 29.79 -46.51
N GLU A 95 -33.86 29.71 -45.34
CA GLU A 95 -33.71 30.69 -44.25
C GLU A 95 -32.73 30.18 -43.16
N SER A 96 -32.17 28.98 -43.33
CA SER A 96 -31.31 28.32 -42.33
C SER A 96 -29.83 28.57 -42.60
N LEU A 97 -29.15 29.22 -41.66
CA LEU A 97 -27.73 29.57 -41.78
C LEU A 97 -26.84 28.33 -41.96
N LEU A 98 -27.17 27.20 -41.34
CA LEU A 98 -26.46 25.93 -41.52
C LEU A 98 -26.46 25.50 -42.99
N ILE A 99 -27.62 25.57 -43.66
CA ILE A 99 -27.76 25.15 -45.06
C ILE A 99 -27.01 26.11 -45.98
N ASP A 100 -27.08 27.41 -45.69
CA ASP A 100 -26.34 28.41 -46.43
C ASP A 100 -24.81 28.23 -46.31
N ALA A 101 -24.34 27.91 -45.09
CA ALA A 101 -22.93 27.71 -44.78
C ALA A 101 -22.34 26.44 -45.41
N ILE A 102 -23.06 25.31 -45.38
CA ILE A 102 -22.59 24.07 -46.04
C ILE A 102 -22.62 24.16 -47.57
N ASN A 103 -23.40 25.09 -48.11
CA ASN A 103 -23.42 25.40 -49.54
C ASN A 103 -22.39 26.47 -49.95
N TYR A 104 -21.57 26.97 -49.01
CA TYR A 104 -20.55 28.00 -49.25
C TYR A 104 -21.13 29.28 -49.88
N ARG A 105 -22.34 29.67 -49.47
CA ARG A 105 -23.00 30.88 -49.98
C ARG A 105 -22.73 32.12 -49.12
N SER A 106 -22.47 31.92 -47.84
CA SER A 106 -21.98 32.97 -46.92
C SER A 106 -20.69 32.53 -46.22
N LEU A 107 -20.80 31.83 -45.09
CA LEU A 107 -19.70 31.21 -44.37
C LEU A 107 -19.32 29.89 -45.07
N GLU A 108 -18.02 29.60 -45.19
CA GLU A 108 -17.56 28.31 -45.73
C GLU A 108 -17.40 27.30 -44.59
N MET A 109 -18.37 26.40 -44.40
CA MET A 109 -18.31 25.36 -43.34
C MET A 109 -18.58 23.95 -43.91
N PRO A 110 -17.75 22.94 -43.58
CA PRO A 110 -16.46 23.02 -42.92
C PRO A 110 -15.45 23.85 -43.73
N PRO A 111 -14.47 24.52 -43.09
CA PRO A 111 -13.39 25.20 -43.80
C PRO A 111 -12.59 24.26 -44.71
N ARG A 112 -11.94 24.80 -45.74
CA ARG A 112 -11.20 24.00 -46.74
C ARG A 112 -10.09 23.17 -46.12
N GLU A 113 -9.42 23.72 -45.12
CA GLU A 113 -8.37 23.10 -44.31
C GLU A 113 -8.90 22.04 -43.32
N ALA A 114 -10.20 22.03 -43.05
CA ALA A 114 -10.85 21.17 -42.06
C ALA A 114 -11.88 20.21 -42.70
N GLY A 115 -11.66 19.83 -43.96
CA GLY A 115 -12.46 18.81 -44.65
C GLY A 115 -13.20 19.31 -45.90
N GLY A 116 -13.24 20.62 -46.13
CA GLY A 116 -13.84 21.22 -47.32
C GLY A 116 -15.36 21.03 -47.41
N GLN A 117 -15.94 21.50 -48.51
CA GLN A 117 -17.37 21.48 -48.72
C GLN A 117 -17.92 20.04 -48.70
N LEU A 118 -19.06 19.84 -48.05
CA LEU A 118 -19.77 18.56 -48.05
C LEU A 118 -20.11 18.11 -49.47
N SER A 119 -20.20 16.81 -49.68
CA SER A 119 -20.68 16.25 -50.93
C SER A 119 -22.16 16.61 -51.17
N PRO A 120 -22.63 16.62 -52.43
CA PRO A 120 -24.03 16.92 -52.74
C PRO A 120 -25.03 16.03 -51.99
N ASP A 121 -24.71 14.76 -51.77
CA ASP A 121 -25.57 13.81 -51.05
C ASP A 121 -25.64 14.14 -49.55
N GLU A 122 -24.52 14.49 -48.92
CA GLU A 122 -24.48 14.93 -47.52
C GLU A 122 -25.25 16.25 -47.32
N ILE A 123 -25.10 17.21 -48.26
CA ILE A 123 -25.88 18.46 -48.25
C ILE A 123 -27.37 18.15 -48.40
N ALA A 124 -27.75 17.21 -49.27
CA ALA A 124 -29.15 16.81 -49.47
C ALA A 124 -29.76 16.22 -48.20
N VAL A 125 -29.02 15.41 -47.45
CA VAL A 125 -29.46 14.84 -46.15
C VAL A 125 -29.76 15.94 -45.14
N LEU A 126 -28.83 16.89 -44.94
CA LEU A 126 -29.03 17.99 -43.98
C LEU A 126 -30.14 18.95 -44.44
N THR A 127 -30.22 19.24 -45.75
CA THR A 127 -31.29 20.06 -46.33
C THR A 127 -32.66 19.42 -46.12
N ARG A 128 -32.75 18.10 -46.33
CA ARG A 128 -33.98 17.32 -46.11
C ARG A 128 -34.38 17.33 -44.64
N TRP A 129 -33.43 17.15 -43.73
CA TRP A 129 -33.69 17.21 -42.29
C TRP A 129 -34.31 18.55 -41.88
N VAL A 130 -33.74 19.67 -42.33
CA VAL A 130 -34.32 21.00 -42.08
C VAL A 130 -35.71 21.13 -42.71
N GLN A 131 -35.89 20.64 -43.93
CA GLN A 131 -37.16 20.71 -44.65
C GLN A 131 -38.31 19.97 -43.95
N ILE A 132 -38.04 18.84 -43.30
CA ILE A 132 -39.05 18.06 -42.55
C ILE A 132 -39.33 18.61 -41.14
N GLY A 133 -38.76 19.76 -40.79
CA GLY A 133 -38.98 20.42 -39.50
C GLY A 133 -37.84 20.23 -38.50
N ALA A 134 -36.68 19.74 -38.94
CA ALA A 134 -35.53 19.44 -38.10
C ALA A 134 -35.87 18.62 -36.83
N PRO A 135 -36.58 17.48 -36.97
CA PRO A 135 -36.88 16.61 -35.83
C PRO A 135 -35.57 16.18 -35.18
N ASP A 136 -35.47 16.39 -33.87
CA ASP A 136 -34.28 16.14 -33.09
C ASP A 136 -34.71 15.55 -31.74
N PRO A 137 -34.51 14.24 -31.50
CA PRO A 137 -34.92 13.56 -30.27
C PRO A 137 -34.01 13.90 -29.06
N ARG A 138 -33.05 14.82 -29.22
CA ARG A 138 -32.06 15.20 -28.19
C ARG A 138 -32.57 16.33 -27.30
N ASP A 139 -33.87 16.41 -27.01
CA ASP A 139 -34.41 17.34 -26.02
C ASP A 139 -33.77 17.08 -24.64
N ALA A 140 -32.92 18.00 -24.22
CA ALA A 140 -32.04 17.87 -23.07
C ALA A 140 -32.61 18.46 -21.76
N ALA A 141 -33.87 18.88 -21.73
CA ALA A 141 -34.35 19.74 -20.63
C ALA A 141 -34.74 19.01 -19.33
N ASP A 142 -34.95 17.68 -19.31
CA ASP A 142 -35.47 16.98 -18.13
C ASP A 142 -34.82 15.60 -17.84
N LYS A 143 -33.67 15.31 -18.46
CA LYS A 143 -32.93 14.06 -18.15
C LYS A 143 -31.97 14.26 -16.98
N LEU A 144 -32.02 13.31 -16.04
CA LEU A 144 -30.97 13.05 -15.08
C LEU A 144 -30.20 11.88 -15.66
N GLY A 145 -29.06 12.07 -16.33
CA GLY A 145 -28.40 10.93 -16.98
C GLY A 145 -29.23 10.31 -18.12
N GLY A 146 -29.46 9.01 -18.03
CA GLY A 146 -30.14 8.21 -19.05
C GLY A 146 -31.67 8.22 -18.93
N MET A 147 -32.20 8.71 -17.81
CA MET A 147 -33.63 8.72 -17.50
C MET A 147 -34.16 10.15 -17.33
N THR A 148 -35.46 10.35 -17.52
CA THR A 148 -36.13 11.55 -17.00
C THR A 148 -36.29 11.47 -15.49
N ARG A 149 -36.50 12.61 -14.82
CA ARG A 149 -36.80 12.63 -13.38
C ARG A 149 -38.02 11.77 -13.00
N GLU A 150 -39.05 11.77 -13.83
CA GLU A 150 -40.25 10.93 -13.63
C GLU A 150 -39.95 9.43 -13.76
N GLN A 151 -39.16 9.05 -14.77
CA GLN A 151 -38.72 7.67 -14.94
C GLN A 151 -37.89 7.20 -13.74
N ALA A 152 -36.92 8.00 -13.30
CA ALA A 152 -36.11 7.69 -12.13
C ALA A 152 -36.96 7.53 -10.86
N ALA A 153 -37.92 8.43 -10.65
CA ALA A 153 -38.80 8.44 -9.48
C ALA A 153 -39.77 7.25 -9.42
N THR A 154 -40.02 6.57 -10.53
CA THR A 154 -40.94 5.42 -10.62
C THR A 154 -40.22 4.10 -10.94
N TRP A 155 -38.90 4.15 -11.15
CA TRP A 155 -38.12 2.97 -11.49
C TRP A 155 -38.04 2.01 -10.31
N TRP A 156 -38.38 0.74 -10.55
CA TRP A 156 -38.55 -0.28 -9.51
C TRP A 156 -37.33 -0.44 -8.60
N ALA A 157 -36.11 -0.35 -9.17
CA ALA A 157 -34.87 -0.59 -8.43
C ALA A 157 -34.48 0.56 -7.49
N PHE A 158 -35.04 1.76 -7.69
CA PHE A 158 -34.81 2.94 -6.83
C PHE A 158 -35.94 3.18 -5.83
N GLN A 159 -36.98 2.34 -5.86
CA GLN A 159 -38.04 2.41 -4.86
C GLN A 159 -37.57 1.75 -3.57
N PRO A 160 -37.93 2.30 -2.40
CA PRO A 160 -37.75 1.59 -1.15
C PRO A 160 -38.49 0.25 -1.22
N LEU A 161 -37.88 -0.81 -0.68
CA LEU A 161 -38.58 -2.07 -0.52
C LEU A 161 -39.81 -1.84 0.38
N PRO A 162 -41.00 -2.34 -0.01
CA PRO A 162 -42.17 -2.24 0.84
C PRO A 162 -41.87 -2.93 2.19
N PRO A 163 -42.31 -2.37 3.33
CA PRO A 163 -42.09 -3.00 4.63
C PRO A 163 -42.61 -4.44 4.61
N VAL A 164 -41.80 -5.40 5.08
CA VAL A 164 -42.23 -6.79 5.28
C VAL A 164 -43.50 -6.88 6.14
N ALA A 165 -43.75 -5.85 6.96
CA ALA A 165 -44.98 -5.70 7.75
C ALA A 165 -46.29 -5.65 6.92
N ALA A 166 -46.25 -5.33 5.62
CA ALA A 166 -47.42 -5.47 4.75
C ALA A 166 -47.79 -6.94 4.49
N ALA A 167 -46.85 -7.88 4.67
CA ALA A 167 -47.12 -9.32 4.76
C ALA A 167 -47.42 -9.77 6.22
N ALA A 168 -46.94 -9.03 7.23
CA ALA A 168 -47.22 -9.27 8.65
C ALA A 168 -48.56 -8.68 9.15
N ALA A 169 -49.47 -8.26 8.26
CA ALA A 169 -50.86 -7.98 8.61
C ALA A 169 -51.63 -9.25 9.07
N SER A 170 -51.02 -10.43 8.94
CA SER A 170 -51.32 -11.57 9.81
C SER A 170 -50.38 -11.51 11.02
N ASN A 171 -50.91 -11.53 12.25
CA ASN A 171 -50.17 -11.47 13.52
C ASN A 171 -49.26 -12.70 13.78
N SER A 172 -48.55 -13.19 12.77
CA SER A 172 -47.59 -14.27 12.87
C SER A 172 -46.22 -13.77 12.39
N PRO A 173 -45.13 -14.10 13.09
CA PRO A 173 -43.79 -13.79 12.60
C PRO A 173 -43.57 -14.39 11.20
N PRO A 174 -42.68 -13.80 10.38
CA PRO A 174 -42.14 -14.42 9.17
C PRO A 174 -41.79 -15.88 9.43
N THR A 175 -42.63 -16.83 9.03
CA THR A 175 -42.26 -18.24 9.11
C THR A 175 -41.31 -18.54 7.94
N ALA A 176 -40.44 -19.54 8.09
CA ALA A 176 -39.60 -20.07 7.00
C ALA A 176 -40.39 -20.32 5.70
N SER A 177 -41.71 -20.53 5.82
CA SER A 177 -42.60 -20.75 4.71
C SER A 177 -43.01 -19.51 3.90
N MET A 178 -42.67 -18.26 4.26
CA MET A 178 -43.13 -17.11 3.45
C MET A 178 -42.45 -17.06 2.07
N ILE A 179 -41.14 -17.31 1.99
CA ILE A 179 -40.44 -17.39 0.71
C ILE A 179 -41.02 -18.55 -0.10
N ASP A 180 -41.19 -19.72 0.52
CA ASP A 180 -41.80 -20.89 -0.11
C ASP A 180 -43.23 -20.64 -0.57
N GLN A 181 -44.04 -19.89 0.19
CA GLN A 181 -45.40 -19.49 -0.19
C GLN A 181 -45.39 -18.53 -1.38
N PHE A 182 -44.47 -17.57 -1.43
CA PHE A 182 -44.29 -16.69 -2.59
C PHE A 182 -43.92 -17.49 -3.84
N LEU A 183 -42.98 -18.43 -3.70
CA LEU A 183 -42.57 -19.32 -4.80
C LEU A 183 -43.72 -20.23 -5.23
N GLN A 184 -44.45 -20.83 -4.29
CA GLN A 184 -45.57 -21.71 -4.60
C GLN A 184 -46.71 -20.95 -5.30
N THR A 185 -47.02 -19.73 -4.83
CA THR A 185 -48.02 -18.88 -5.48
C THR A 185 -47.66 -18.57 -6.93
N ALA A 186 -46.38 -18.38 -7.23
CA ALA A 186 -45.90 -18.19 -8.59
C ALA A 186 -45.93 -19.50 -9.39
N LEU A 187 -45.53 -20.63 -8.80
CA LEU A 187 -45.56 -21.95 -9.43
C LEU A 187 -46.98 -22.36 -9.82
N ASP A 188 -47.97 -22.11 -8.96
CA ASP A 188 -49.39 -22.44 -9.21
C ASP A 188 -49.97 -21.73 -10.44
N GLN A 189 -49.35 -20.61 -10.88
CA GLN A 189 -49.74 -19.86 -12.08
C GLN A 189 -49.11 -20.41 -13.37
N HIS A 190 -48.20 -21.39 -13.24
CA HIS A 190 -47.46 -21.97 -14.34
C HIS A 190 -47.60 -23.50 -14.35
N PRO A 191 -47.42 -24.19 -15.49
CA PRO A 191 -47.46 -25.64 -15.55
C PRO A 191 -46.13 -26.27 -15.08
N TRP A 192 -45.47 -25.68 -14.09
CA TRP A 192 -44.16 -26.11 -13.60
C TRP A 192 -44.30 -26.89 -12.30
N GLU A 193 -43.64 -28.03 -12.22
CA GLU A 193 -43.57 -28.82 -11.00
C GLU A 193 -42.28 -28.49 -10.25
N ALA A 194 -42.38 -28.34 -8.92
CA ALA A 194 -41.22 -28.15 -8.07
C ALA A 194 -40.32 -29.40 -8.10
N ALA A 195 -39.01 -29.18 -8.07
CA ALA A 195 -38.06 -30.28 -7.90
C ALA A 195 -38.26 -30.93 -6.52
N PRO A 196 -38.05 -32.26 -6.39
CA PRO A 196 -38.13 -32.91 -5.09
C PRO A 196 -37.06 -32.36 -4.13
N PRO A 197 -37.33 -32.32 -2.80
CA PRO A 197 -36.33 -31.95 -1.81
C PRO A 197 -35.06 -32.82 -1.91
N ALA A 198 -33.91 -32.21 -1.68
CA ALA A 198 -32.65 -32.94 -1.63
C ALA A 198 -32.60 -33.86 -0.40
N ASP A 199 -31.92 -35.00 -0.51
CA ASP A 199 -31.70 -35.90 0.62
C ASP A 199 -30.79 -35.27 1.69
N LYS A 200 -30.89 -35.74 2.95
CA LYS A 200 -30.13 -35.19 4.09
C LYS A 200 -28.61 -35.14 3.82
N ARG A 201 -28.04 -36.16 3.18
CA ARG A 201 -26.60 -36.19 2.89
C ARG A 201 -26.20 -35.11 1.89
N THR A 202 -27.03 -34.89 0.87
CA THR A 202 -26.86 -33.79 -0.10
C THR A 202 -27.02 -32.43 0.59
N LEU A 203 -28.01 -32.27 1.46
CA LEU A 203 -28.28 -31.01 2.17
C LEU A 203 -27.12 -30.58 3.05
N ILE A 204 -26.63 -31.45 3.96
CA ILE A 204 -25.51 -31.09 4.84
C ILE A 204 -24.26 -30.76 4.04
N ARG A 205 -23.97 -31.53 2.97
CA ARG A 205 -22.81 -31.25 2.12
C ARG A 205 -22.90 -29.88 1.47
N ARG A 206 -24.06 -29.52 0.89
CA ARG A 206 -24.26 -28.21 0.25
C ARG A 206 -24.15 -27.08 1.28
N ALA A 207 -24.91 -27.17 2.38
CA ALA A 207 -24.93 -26.14 3.40
C ALA A 207 -23.54 -25.86 3.99
N THR A 208 -22.72 -26.89 4.29
CA THR A 208 -21.37 -26.66 4.83
C THR A 208 -20.44 -26.04 3.79
N TYR A 209 -20.47 -26.47 2.53
CA TYR A 209 -19.66 -25.83 1.49
C TYR A 209 -20.10 -24.39 1.22
N ASP A 210 -21.40 -24.13 1.17
CA ASP A 210 -21.94 -22.81 0.83
C ASP A 210 -21.75 -21.80 1.97
N LEU A 211 -21.87 -22.23 3.23
CA LEU A 211 -21.74 -21.33 4.38
C LEU A 211 -20.29 -21.19 4.85
N THR A 212 -19.50 -22.26 4.87
CA THR A 212 -18.16 -22.24 5.47
C THR A 212 -17.02 -22.56 4.48
N GLY A 213 -17.33 -22.93 3.23
CA GLY A 213 -16.31 -23.32 2.25
C GLY A 213 -15.63 -24.66 2.53
N LEU A 214 -16.10 -25.42 3.54
CA LEU A 214 -15.46 -26.64 4.04
C LEU A 214 -16.41 -27.84 3.90
N PRO A 215 -15.89 -29.08 3.77
CA PRO A 215 -16.75 -30.26 3.84
C PRO A 215 -17.23 -30.50 5.29
N PRO A 216 -18.41 -31.11 5.49
CA PRO A 216 -18.80 -31.61 6.80
C PRO A 216 -17.91 -32.78 7.21
N THR A 217 -17.65 -32.92 8.50
CA THR A 217 -16.97 -34.08 9.07
C THR A 217 -17.88 -35.31 9.04
N PRO A 218 -17.32 -36.54 9.02
CA PRO A 218 -18.14 -37.76 9.08
C PRO A 218 -19.09 -37.80 10.29
N ALA A 219 -18.64 -37.33 11.46
CA ALA A 219 -19.46 -37.29 12.67
C ALA A 219 -20.65 -36.33 12.55
N GLU A 220 -20.47 -35.17 11.93
CA GLU A 220 -21.58 -34.23 11.68
C GLU A 220 -22.60 -34.80 10.68
N VAL A 221 -22.13 -35.54 9.66
CA VAL A 221 -23.00 -36.24 8.71
C VAL A 221 -23.82 -37.30 9.44
N ASP A 222 -23.17 -38.17 10.21
CA ASP A 222 -23.85 -39.25 10.93
C ASP A 222 -24.87 -38.69 11.94
N ALA A 223 -24.51 -37.62 12.65
CA ALA A 223 -25.40 -36.94 13.59
C ALA A 223 -26.65 -36.36 12.88
N PHE A 224 -26.49 -35.67 11.74
CA PHE A 224 -27.61 -35.10 11.01
C PHE A 224 -28.49 -36.18 10.35
N LEU A 225 -27.89 -37.27 9.85
CA LEU A 225 -28.65 -38.37 9.27
C LEU A 225 -29.55 -39.05 10.32
N ALA A 226 -29.06 -39.20 11.55
CA ALA A 226 -29.78 -39.81 12.66
C ALA A 226 -30.82 -38.89 13.33
N ASP A 227 -30.82 -37.59 13.02
CA ASP A 227 -31.68 -36.59 13.63
C ASP A 227 -32.98 -36.39 12.83
N ASP A 228 -34.08 -36.94 13.32
CA ASP A 228 -35.40 -36.88 12.68
C ASP A 228 -36.30 -35.75 13.21
N SER A 229 -35.75 -34.80 13.97
CA SER A 229 -36.54 -33.67 14.43
C SER A 229 -36.94 -32.75 13.26
N PRO A 230 -38.09 -32.06 13.36
CA PRO A 230 -38.58 -31.20 12.28
C PRO A 230 -37.67 -29.99 11.98
N ASP A 231 -36.80 -29.63 12.92
CA ASP A 231 -35.86 -28.51 12.87
C ASP A 231 -34.38 -28.94 12.70
N ALA A 232 -34.12 -30.22 12.40
CA ALA A 232 -32.77 -30.77 12.30
C ALA A 232 -31.87 -30.00 11.32
N PHE A 233 -32.40 -29.59 10.16
CA PHE A 233 -31.63 -28.84 9.17
C PHE A 233 -31.37 -27.39 9.61
N SER A 234 -32.34 -26.74 10.26
CA SER A 234 -32.16 -25.39 10.82
C SER A 234 -31.02 -25.37 11.84
N ARG A 235 -30.96 -26.36 12.74
CA ARG A 235 -29.84 -26.48 13.69
C ARG A 235 -28.48 -26.68 13.01
N VAL A 236 -28.44 -27.37 11.87
CA VAL A 236 -27.21 -27.46 11.06
C VAL A 236 -26.83 -26.08 10.53
N VAL A 237 -27.79 -25.32 9.98
CA VAL A 237 -27.55 -23.97 9.46
C VAL A 237 -27.10 -23.02 10.57
N ASP A 238 -27.79 -22.97 11.71
CA ASP A 238 -27.44 -22.10 12.84
C ASP A 238 -26.01 -22.35 13.31
N ARG A 239 -25.63 -23.63 13.51
CA ARG A 239 -24.27 -24.02 13.86
C ARG A 239 -23.23 -23.58 12.83
N LEU A 240 -23.58 -23.59 11.54
CA LEU A 240 -22.68 -23.16 10.47
C LEU A 240 -22.52 -21.64 10.43
N LEU A 241 -23.61 -20.89 10.67
CA LEU A 241 -23.58 -19.43 10.77
C LEU A 241 -22.82 -18.95 12.01
N GLU A 242 -22.93 -19.66 13.14
CA GLU A 242 -22.17 -19.41 14.37
C GLU A 242 -20.67 -19.78 14.25
N SER A 243 -20.28 -20.50 13.20
CA SER A 243 -18.89 -20.90 12.98
C SER A 243 -18.04 -19.71 12.54
N PRO A 244 -16.83 -19.49 13.07
CA PRO A 244 -15.94 -18.43 12.59
C PRO A 244 -15.56 -18.58 11.11
N GLN A 245 -15.72 -19.78 10.55
CA GLN A 245 -15.47 -20.06 9.14
C GLN A 245 -16.51 -19.46 8.20
N TYR A 246 -17.70 -19.12 8.71
CA TYR A 246 -18.72 -18.41 7.94
C TYR A 246 -18.21 -17.04 7.50
N GLY A 247 -17.77 -16.21 8.44
CA GLY A 247 -17.21 -14.89 8.15
C GLY A 247 -15.93 -14.96 7.32
N ALA A 248 -15.10 -15.99 7.49
CA ALA A 248 -13.91 -16.18 6.65
C ALA A 248 -14.30 -16.50 5.19
N HIS A 249 -15.27 -17.38 4.97
CA HIS A 249 -15.73 -17.77 3.65
C HIS A 249 -16.44 -16.63 2.92
N TRP A 250 -17.42 -16.01 3.56
CA TRP A 250 -18.18 -14.88 3.00
C TRP A 250 -17.35 -13.61 2.93
N GLY A 251 -16.46 -13.39 3.90
CA GLY A 251 -15.52 -12.27 3.88
C GLY A 251 -14.61 -12.31 2.67
N ARG A 252 -14.12 -13.51 2.28
CA ARG A 252 -13.34 -13.67 1.05
C ARG A 252 -14.11 -13.20 -0.20
N HIS A 253 -15.41 -13.51 -0.31
CA HIS A 253 -16.23 -13.04 -1.43
C HIS A 253 -16.33 -11.50 -1.45
N TRP A 254 -16.54 -10.88 -0.29
CA TRP A 254 -16.53 -9.41 -0.19
C TRP A 254 -15.16 -8.82 -0.57
N LEU A 255 -14.09 -9.40 -0.04
CA LEU A 255 -12.71 -8.96 -0.27
C LEU A 255 -12.31 -9.07 -1.74
N ASP A 256 -12.78 -10.09 -2.47
CA ASP A 256 -12.62 -10.20 -3.92
C ASP A 256 -13.31 -9.04 -4.66
N VAL A 257 -14.54 -8.70 -4.23
CA VAL A 257 -15.38 -7.64 -4.83
C VAL A 257 -14.80 -6.25 -4.61
N VAL A 258 -14.22 -5.99 -3.43
CA VAL A 258 -13.53 -4.72 -3.14
C VAL A 258 -12.07 -4.72 -3.59
N ARG A 259 -11.59 -5.83 -4.18
CA ARG A 259 -10.24 -6.01 -4.75
C ARG A 259 -9.13 -5.88 -3.71
N TYR A 260 -9.37 -6.45 -2.54
CA TYR A 260 -8.37 -6.54 -1.47
C TYR A 260 -7.13 -7.32 -1.92
N ALA A 261 -5.97 -6.79 -1.57
CA ALA A 261 -4.69 -7.48 -1.65
C ALA A 261 -3.80 -7.08 -0.46
N ASP A 262 -2.90 -7.97 -0.05
CA ASP A 262 -1.87 -7.66 0.96
C ASP A 262 -0.74 -6.77 0.38
N THR A 263 -0.88 -6.33 -0.87
CA THR A 263 0.03 -5.45 -1.58
C THR A 263 -0.74 -4.38 -2.36
N ALA A 264 -0.12 -3.22 -2.58
CA ALA A 264 -0.60 -2.21 -3.52
C ALA A 264 0.09 -2.44 -4.86
N GLY A 265 -0.56 -3.25 -5.71
CA GLY A 265 -0.08 -3.60 -7.05
C GLY A 265 -0.64 -2.74 -8.18
N GLU A 266 0.19 -2.45 -9.19
CA GLU A 266 -0.19 -2.13 -10.58
C GLU A 266 1.08 -2.18 -11.45
N ASN A 267 1.97 -1.19 -11.30
CA ASN A 267 3.29 -1.16 -11.95
C ASN A 267 4.42 -1.61 -11.01
N THR A 268 4.17 -1.62 -9.70
CA THR A 268 5.09 -2.04 -8.64
C THR A 268 4.31 -2.82 -7.59
N ASP A 269 4.88 -3.86 -6.98
CA ASP A 269 4.20 -4.68 -5.98
C ASP A 269 4.70 -4.33 -4.57
N ARG A 270 4.05 -3.36 -3.90
CA ARG A 270 4.48 -2.87 -2.58
C ARG A 270 3.67 -3.54 -1.47
N PRO A 271 4.31 -4.18 -0.47
CA PRO A 271 3.59 -4.75 0.67
C PRO A 271 2.77 -3.72 1.43
N LEU A 272 1.61 -4.14 1.95
CA LEU A 272 0.73 -3.38 2.84
C LEU A 272 0.69 -4.03 4.24
N PRO A 273 1.68 -3.79 5.12
CA PRO A 273 1.85 -4.55 6.36
C PRO A 273 0.67 -4.46 7.35
N HIS A 274 -0.23 -3.50 7.16
CA HIS A 274 -1.40 -3.24 8.00
C HIS A 274 -2.75 -3.47 7.30
N ALA A 275 -2.79 -3.88 6.02
CA ALA A 275 -4.04 -4.10 5.29
C ALA A 275 -4.90 -5.23 5.91
N TRP A 276 -4.24 -6.20 6.54
CA TRP A 276 -4.91 -7.31 7.23
C TRP A 276 -5.93 -6.87 8.29
N ARG A 277 -5.81 -5.65 8.83
CA ARG A 277 -6.78 -5.11 9.79
C ARG A 277 -8.16 -4.95 9.16
N TYR A 278 -8.22 -4.40 7.94
CA TYR A 278 -9.47 -4.27 7.20
C TYR A 278 -10.03 -5.64 6.81
N ARG A 279 -9.18 -6.56 6.34
CA ARG A 279 -9.57 -7.96 6.08
C ARG A 279 -10.24 -8.61 7.29
N ASN A 280 -9.59 -8.49 8.45
CA ASN A 280 -10.10 -9.08 9.69
C ASN A 280 -11.39 -8.39 10.12
N TRP A 281 -11.48 -7.06 10.02
CA TRP A 281 -12.71 -6.32 10.31
C TRP A 281 -13.89 -6.77 9.45
N VAL A 282 -13.69 -7.06 8.15
CA VAL A 282 -14.74 -7.63 7.28
C VAL A 282 -15.21 -9.00 7.79
N ILE A 283 -14.26 -9.89 8.10
CA ILE A 283 -14.54 -11.23 8.60
C ILE A 283 -15.31 -11.17 9.94
N GLU A 284 -14.86 -10.30 10.83
CA GLU A 284 -15.46 -10.09 12.15
C GLU A 284 -16.85 -9.48 12.04
N SER A 285 -17.06 -8.51 11.15
CA SER A 285 -18.37 -7.89 10.90
C SER A 285 -19.41 -8.90 10.43
N LEU A 286 -19.02 -9.83 9.54
CA LEU A 286 -19.90 -10.90 9.08
C LEU A 286 -20.23 -11.92 10.18
N ASN A 287 -19.24 -12.30 10.98
CA ASN A 287 -19.45 -13.23 12.11
C ASN A 287 -20.29 -12.61 13.24
N GLN A 288 -20.29 -11.28 13.36
CA GLN A 288 -21.11 -10.55 14.34
C GLN A 288 -22.51 -10.21 13.82
N ASP A 289 -22.84 -10.63 12.58
CA ASP A 289 -24.11 -10.29 11.91
C ASP A 289 -24.36 -8.78 11.87
N LEU A 290 -23.31 -8.00 11.56
CA LEU A 290 -23.42 -6.54 11.46
C LEU A 290 -24.44 -6.18 10.35
N PRO A 291 -25.46 -5.35 10.64
CA PRO A 291 -26.45 -4.95 9.64
C PRO A 291 -25.77 -4.38 8.39
N PHE A 292 -26.20 -4.82 7.21
CA PHE A 292 -25.54 -4.47 5.95
C PHE A 292 -25.47 -2.96 5.70
N ASP A 293 -26.49 -2.21 6.12
CA ASP A 293 -26.51 -0.75 6.01
C ASP A 293 -25.43 -0.10 6.88
N GLU A 294 -25.20 -0.63 8.08
CA GLU A 294 -24.12 -0.18 8.96
C GLU A 294 -22.74 -0.60 8.40
N PHE A 295 -22.61 -1.85 7.95
CA PHE A 295 -21.40 -2.37 7.28
C PHE A 295 -21.00 -1.51 6.08
N ALA A 296 -21.97 -1.07 5.26
CA ALA A 296 -21.72 -0.19 4.12
C ALA A 296 -21.32 1.23 4.57
N ARG A 297 -22.01 1.80 5.55
CA ARG A 297 -21.74 3.16 6.05
C ARG A 297 -20.38 3.28 6.71
N LEU A 298 -19.99 2.30 7.51
CA LEU A 298 -18.68 2.29 8.19
C LEU A 298 -17.52 2.21 7.19
N GLN A 299 -17.67 1.48 6.08
CA GLN A 299 -16.64 1.42 5.05
C GLN A 299 -16.44 2.75 4.29
N ILE A 300 -17.50 3.55 4.18
CA ILE A 300 -17.47 4.83 3.44
C ILE A 300 -17.07 6.00 4.36
N ALA A 301 -17.49 5.98 5.63
CA ALA A 301 -17.33 7.13 6.53
C ALA A 301 -17.17 6.72 8.01
N GLY A 302 -16.63 5.55 8.29
CA GLY A 302 -16.50 5.01 9.65
C GLY A 302 -15.67 5.89 10.57
N ASP A 303 -14.60 6.50 10.07
CA ASP A 303 -13.76 7.46 10.78
C ASP A 303 -14.56 8.69 11.26
N ILE A 304 -15.49 9.19 10.45
CA ILE A 304 -16.37 10.32 10.78
C ILE A 304 -17.49 9.88 11.73
N LEU A 305 -18.15 8.76 11.41
CA LEU A 305 -19.32 8.28 12.16
C LEU A 305 -18.96 7.85 13.60
N THR A 306 -17.71 7.42 13.82
CA THR A 306 -17.24 6.93 15.12
C THR A 306 -16.24 7.88 15.80
N ALA A 307 -16.08 9.11 15.29
CA ALA A 307 -15.09 10.08 15.78
C ALA A 307 -15.19 10.37 17.28
N ASP A 308 -16.43 10.42 17.80
CA ASP A 308 -16.74 10.68 19.21
C ASP A 308 -17.05 9.40 20.02
N ALA A 309 -16.89 8.23 19.40
CA ALA A 309 -17.17 6.94 20.03
C ALA A 309 -16.06 6.52 21.01
N ALA A 310 -16.32 5.45 21.76
CA ALA A 310 -15.29 4.82 22.58
C ALA A 310 -14.09 4.36 21.71
N GLN A 311 -12.89 4.30 22.29
CA GLN A 311 -11.66 4.09 21.53
C GLN A 311 -11.68 2.85 20.63
N ASP A 312 -12.26 1.74 21.08
CA ASP A 312 -12.34 0.50 20.30
C ASP A 312 -13.30 0.63 19.10
N GLU A 313 -14.43 1.31 19.28
CA GLU A 313 -15.41 1.57 18.22
C GLU A 313 -14.85 2.58 17.21
N ARG A 314 -14.17 3.63 17.69
CA ARG A 314 -13.44 4.59 16.86
C ARG A 314 -12.36 3.91 16.03
N ALA A 315 -11.59 3.01 16.65
CA ALA A 315 -10.58 2.22 15.94
C ALA A 315 -11.22 1.32 14.88
N ALA A 316 -12.34 0.67 15.18
CA ALA A 316 -13.08 -0.16 14.22
C ALA A 316 -13.61 0.68 13.04
N GLY A 317 -14.16 1.87 13.29
CA GLY A 317 -14.60 2.79 12.24
C GLY A 317 -13.46 3.27 11.34
N ILE A 318 -12.29 3.59 11.91
CA ILE A 318 -11.07 3.91 11.14
C ILE A 318 -10.64 2.70 10.29
N ILE A 319 -10.63 1.50 10.86
CA ILE A 319 -10.24 0.29 10.13
C ILE A 319 -11.22 -0.02 8.99
N ALA A 320 -12.51 0.25 9.18
CA ALA A 320 -13.55 0.05 8.17
C ALA A 320 -13.30 0.89 6.90
N THR A 321 -12.83 2.15 7.05
CA THR A 321 -12.46 2.99 5.90
C THR A 321 -11.20 2.52 5.16
N GLY A 322 -10.59 1.43 5.63
CA GLY A 322 -9.64 0.64 4.86
C GLY A 322 -10.16 0.24 3.48
N TYR A 323 -11.48 0.09 3.31
CA TYR A 323 -12.15 -0.06 2.01
C TYR A 323 -11.71 0.99 0.97
N LEU A 324 -11.69 2.26 1.36
CA LEU A 324 -11.26 3.36 0.48
C LEU A 324 -9.73 3.40 0.35
N ALA A 325 -9.03 3.11 1.44
CA ALA A 325 -7.58 3.17 1.49
C ALA A 325 -6.89 2.16 0.56
N ILE A 326 -7.50 0.99 0.33
CA ILE A 326 -6.99 -0.05 -0.57
C ILE A 326 -7.35 0.17 -2.06
N ALA A 327 -8.00 1.29 -2.41
CA ALA A 327 -8.33 1.58 -3.80
C ALA A 327 -7.10 1.52 -4.71
N ARG A 328 -7.31 1.17 -5.98
CA ARG A 328 -6.22 0.96 -6.94
C ARG A 328 -5.38 2.23 -7.04
N ARG A 329 -4.07 2.07 -6.99
CA ARG A 329 -3.10 3.16 -7.20
C ARG A 329 -2.58 3.06 -8.63
N PHE A 330 -2.61 4.20 -9.32
CA PHE A 330 -2.13 4.29 -10.69
C PHE A 330 -0.72 4.87 -10.73
N GLY A 331 0.18 4.22 -11.48
CA GLY A 331 1.55 4.71 -11.68
C GLY A 331 2.52 4.43 -10.53
N HIS A 332 3.72 5.01 -10.63
CA HIS A 332 4.79 4.88 -9.62
C HIS A 332 4.76 6.01 -8.58
N ASP A 333 3.81 6.93 -8.66
CA ASP A 333 3.71 8.09 -7.76
C ASP A 333 2.25 8.56 -7.62
N ILE A 334 1.66 8.33 -6.45
CA ILE A 334 0.25 8.69 -6.16
C ILE A 334 -0.02 10.18 -6.32
N ASP A 335 1.00 11.03 -6.10
CA ASP A 335 0.85 12.48 -6.16
C ASP A 335 0.65 12.99 -7.60
N LYS A 336 0.93 12.16 -8.61
CA LYS A 336 0.78 12.52 -10.02
C LYS A 336 -0.58 12.15 -10.59
N ASP A 337 -1.09 10.99 -10.18
CA ASP A 337 -2.25 10.36 -10.81
C ASP A 337 -3.41 10.13 -9.81
N ILE A 338 -3.49 10.95 -8.76
CA ILE A 338 -4.53 10.88 -7.71
C ILE A 338 -5.95 10.86 -8.30
N HIS A 339 -6.18 11.55 -9.42
CA HIS A 339 -7.45 11.59 -10.12
C HIS A 339 -7.93 10.21 -10.61
N LEU A 340 -7.00 9.31 -10.96
CA LEU A 340 -7.32 7.94 -11.36
C LEU A 340 -7.69 7.07 -10.15
N MET A 341 -7.06 7.31 -9.00
CA MET A 341 -7.47 6.67 -7.75
C MET A 341 -8.90 7.08 -7.35
N HIS A 342 -9.24 8.36 -7.46
CA HIS A 342 -10.62 8.81 -7.19
C HIS A 342 -11.63 8.20 -8.16
N GLU A 343 -11.30 8.09 -9.44
CA GLU A 343 -12.14 7.40 -10.41
C GLU A 343 -12.38 5.94 -10.03
N ASP A 344 -11.32 5.23 -9.63
CA ASP A 344 -11.39 3.86 -9.17
C ASP A 344 -12.26 3.68 -7.91
N VAL A 345 -12.16 4.60 -6.95
CA VAL A 345 -13.03 4.63 -5.76
C VAL A 345 -14.49 4.81 -6.16
N ILE A 346 -14.81 5.76 -7.05
CA ILE A 346 -16.18 6.03 -7.49
C ILE A 346 -16.76 4.83 -8.26
N ASP A 347 -15.96 4.23 -9.14
CA ASP A 347 -16.37 3.05 -9.91
C ASP A 347 -16.64 1.84 -9.00
N ASN A 348 -15.76 1.59 -8.02
CA ASN A 348 -15.92 0.49 -7.07
C ASN A 348 -17.12 0.70 -6.15
N LEU A 349 -17.30 1.92 -5.62
CA LEU A 349 -18.47 2.28 -4.81
C LEU A 349 -19.77 2.07 -5.58
N GLY A 350 -19.82 2.56 -6.81
CA GLY A 350 -20.98 2.42 -7.68
C GLY A 350 -21.36 0.96 -7.90
N LYS A 351 -20.40 0.12 -8.29
CA LYS A 351 -20.65 -1.29 -8.61
C LYS A 351 -20.99 -2.11 -7.37
N ASN A 352 -20.30 -1.88 -6.25
CA ASN A 352 -20.37 -2.76 -5.10
C ASN A 352 -21.51 -2.44 -4.15
N PHE A 353 -21.86 -1.16 -3.98
CA PHE A 353 -22.94 -0.76 -3.08
C PHE A 353 -24.24 -0.40 -3.81
N LEU A 354 -24.16 0.19 -5.01
CA LEU A 354 -25.34 0.66 -5.73
C LEU A 354 -25.74 -0.27 -6.89
N GLY A 355 -24.85 -1.16 -7.34
CA GLY A 355 -25.05 -1.94 -8.56
C GLY A 355 -25.06 -1.08 -9.83
N LEU A 356 -24.44 0.11 -9.79
CA LEU A 356 -24.43 1.10 -10.88
C LEU A 356 -23.03 1.33 -11.43
N THR A 357 -22.92 1.52 -12.75
CA THR A 357 -21.66 1.86 -13.42
C THR A 357 -21.39 3.37 -13.41
N LEU A 358 -21.20 3.94 -12.22
CA LEU A 358 -20.98 5.39 -12.05
C LEU A 358 -19.82 5.92 -12.89
N GLY A 359 -18.79 5.12 -13.16
CA GLY A 359 -17.66 5.51 -14.02
C GLY A 359 -18.05 5.96 -15.43
N CYS A 360 -19.18 5.50 -15.98
CA CYS A 360 -19.69 5.98 -17.27
C CYS A 360 -20.03 7.49 -17.24
N ALA A 361 -20.44 8.00 -16.07
CA ALA A 361 -20.81 9.41 -15.89
C ALA A 361 -19.61 10.38 -15.91
N ARG A 362 -18.37 9.87 -15.95
CA ARG A 362 -17.13 10.68 -15.94
C ARG A 362 -17.01 11.62 -17.15
N CYS A 363 -17.36 11.13 -18.32
CA CYS A 363 -17.14 11.85 -19.60
C CYS A 363 -18.44 12.41 -20.18
N HIS A 364 -19.58 11.81 -19.84
CA HIS A 364 -20.90 12.20 -20.29
C HIS A 364 -21.94 11.69 -19.29
N ASP A 365 -23.13 12.26 -19.29
CA ASP A 365 -24.26 11.80 -18.51
C ASP A 365 -24.52 10.29 -18.73
N HIS A 366 -24.77 9.54 -17.65
CA HIS A 366 -24.83 8.09 -17.69
C HIS A 366 -25.87 7.61 -18.73
N LYS A 367 -25.55 6.59 -19.53
CA LYS A 367 -26.38 6.21 -20.70
C LYS A 367 -27.78 5.72 -20.34
N TYR A 368 -27.91 5.03 -19.21
CA TYR A 368 -29.14 4.35 -18.78
C TYR A 368 -29.66 4.86 -17.45
N ASP A 369 -28.82 4.81 -16.42
CA ASP A 369 -29.16 5.21 -15.05
C ASP A 369 -29.25 6.72 -14.82
N PRO A 370 -29.95 7.17 -13.75
CA PRO A 370 -30.25 8.56 -13.51
C PRO A 370 -29.09 9.35 -12.88
N VAL A 371 -27.90 9.23 -13.46
CA VAL A 371 -26.65 9.81 -12.93
C VAL A 371 -26.09 10.78 -13.95
N SER A 372 -26.01 12.06 -13.58
CA SER A 372 -25.40 13.08 -14.41
C SER A 372 -23.88 13.13 -14.23
N THR A 373 -23.21 13.77 -15.19
CA THR A 373 -21.79 14.13 -15.08
C THR A 373 -21.55 15.00 -13.85
N ALA A 374 -22.49 15.89 -13.51
CA ALA A 374 -22.40 16.73 -12.33
C ALA A 374 -22.42 15.90 -11.03
N ASP A 375 -23.24 14.85 -10.94
CA ASP A 375 -23.27 13.95 -9.79
C ASP A 375 -21.95 13.19 -9.64
N TYR A 376 -21.36 12.72 -10.75
CA TYR A 376 -20.04 12.10 -10.74
C TYR A 376 -18.97 13.05 -10.19
N TYR A 377 -18.92 14.30 -10.68
CA TYR A 377 -17.91 15.25 -10.20
C TYR A 377 -18.21 15.79 -8.78
N ALA A 378 -19.45 15.71 -8.31
CA ALA A 378 -19.77 15.96 -6.91
C ALA A 378 -19.17 14.88 -5.99
N LEU A 379 -19.30 13.59 -6.36
CA LEU A 379 -18.61 12.49 -5.66
C LEU A 379 -17.09 12.63 -5.76
N TYR A 380 -16.57 12.98 -6.93
CA TYR A 380 -15.15 13.27 -7.11
C TYR A 380 -14.68 14.33 -6.11
N GLY A 381 -15.41 15.45 -5.97
CA GLY A 381 -15.05 16.51 -5.03
C GLY A 381 -15.04 16.07 -3.56
N ILE A 382 -15.90 15.12 -3.18
CA ILE A 382 -15.89 14.52 -1.83
C ILE A 382 -14.59 13.75 -1.60
N PHE A 383 -14.22 12.85 -2.53
CA PHE A 383 -13.00 12.05 -2.39
C PHE A 383 -11.72 12.88 -2.53
N ASP A 384 -11.71 13.89 -3.40
CA ASP A 384 -10.60 14.84 -3.53
C ASP A 384 -10.36 15.67 -2.26
N SER A 385 -11.39 15.83 -1.43
CA SER A 385 -11.32 16.51 -0.13
C SER A 385 -10.90 15.58 1.02
N SER A 386 -10.64 14.29 0.75
CA SER A 386 -10.29 13.27 1.74
C SER A 386 -8.79 12.98 1.77
N ARG A 387 -8.25 12.48 2.90
CA ARG A 387 -6.80 12.21 3.04
C ARG A 387 -6.50 10.72 3.04
N PHE A 388 -6.21 10.19 1.86
CA PHE A 388 -5.88 8.78 1.71
C PHE A 388 -4.50 8.44 2.27
N SER A 389 -4.42 7.34 3.03
CA SER A 389 -3.14 6.75 3.40
C SER A 389 -2.30 6.35 2.17
N PHE A 390 -0.99 6.61 2.27
CA PHE A 390 -0.02 6.27 1.24
C PHE A 390 0.90 5.14 1.73
N PRO A 391 0.89 3.96 1.10
CA PRO A 391 1.72 2.83 1.52
C PRO A 391 3.20 2.92 1.13
N GLY A 392 3.56 3.91 0.31
CA GLY A 392 4.86 3.97 -0.33
C GLY A 392 4.87 3.38 -1.75
N CYS A 393 5.91 3.70 -2.50
CA CYS A 393 6.21 3.17 -3.82
C CYS A 393 7.75 3.12 -4.02
N GLU A 394 8.23 2.63 -5.16
CA GLU A 394 9.67 2.56 -5.45
C GLU A 394 10.43 3.89 -5.27
N PRO A 395 9.99 5.03 -5.85
CA PRO A 395 10.67 6.31 -5.63
C PRO A 395 10.39 6.94 -4.25
N LYS A 396 9.30 6.53 -3.57
CA LYS A 396 8.88 7.05 -2.25
C LYS A 396 8.59 5.89 -1.31
N GLY A 397 9.64 5.20 -0.85
CA GLY A 397 9.50 3.93 -0.12
C GLY A 397 8.84 4.00 1.25
N GLN A 398 8.71 5.20 1.82
CA GLN A 398 8.14 5.42 3.15
C GLN A 398 6.63 5.59 3.07
N PRO A 399 5.85 4.84 3.86
CA PRO A 399 4.44 5.11 4.01
C PRO A 399 4.24 6.46 4.72
N ARG A 400 3.13 7.13 4.42
CA ARG A 400 2.68 8.34 5.11
C ARG A 400 1.17 8.33 5.23
N ASP A 401 0.64 9.24 6.03
CA ASP A 401 -0.81 9.42 6.20
C ASP A 401 -1.51 8.16 6.75
N LEU A 402 -0.78 7.24 7.39
CA LEU A 402 -1.35 6.14 8.14
C LEU A 402 -2.07 6.68 9.39
N VAL A 403 -3.23 6.12 9.70
CA VAL A 403 -4.07 6.65 10.79
C VAL A 403 -3.84 5.85 12.06
N PRO A 404 -3.41 6.49 13.17
CA PRO A 404 -3.30 5.82 14.47
C PRO A 404 -4.65 5.29 14.95
N ILE A 405 -4.68 4.04 15.41
CA ILE A 405 -5.87 3.40 15.99
C ILE A 405 -5.89 3.44 17.52
N ILE A 406 -5.02 4.27 18.11
CA ILE A 406 -4.98 4.62 19.54
C ILE A 406 -5.46 6.06 19.74
N ALA A 407 -5.62 6.46 21.00
CA ALA A 407 -5.99 7.84 21.32
C ALA A 407 -4.92 8.82 20.80
N ALA A 408 -5.34 9.95 20.24
CA ALA A 408 -4.41 10.94 19.69
C ALA A 408 -3.40 11.42 20.74
N SER A 409 -3.85 11.63 21.99
CA SER A 409 -3.00 12.02 23.11
C SER A 409 -1.92 10.99 23.45
N GLU A 410 -2.21 9.70 23.26
CA GLU A 410 -1.28 8.60 23.49
C GLU A 410 -0.23 8.54 22.37
N ALA A 411 -0.66 8.58 21.10
CA ALA A 411 0.23 8.64 19.95
C ALA A 411 1.18 9.84 20.03
N GLU A 412 0.65 11.03 20.35
CA GLU A 412 1.47 12.22 20.56
C GLU A 412 2.44 12.10 21.74
N SER A 413 2.05 11.42 22.82
CA SER A 413 2.93 11.20 23.96
C SER A 413 4.12 10.31 23.59
N LEU A 414 3.88 9.24 22.83
CA LEU A 414 4.92 8.35 22.33
C LEU A 414 5.87 9.08 21.37
N GLU A 415 5.32 9.91 20.48
CA GLU A 415 6.12 10.70 19.55
C GLU A 415 6.94 11.76 20.29
N ARG A 416 6.36 12.50 21.24
CA ARG A 416 7.11 13.47 22.07
C ARG A 416 8.25 12.83 22.84
N ASP A 417 8.04 11.63 23.38
CA ASP A 417 9.08 10.86 24.06
C ASP A 417 10.22 10.47 23.10
N TYR A 418 9.87 9.96 21.93
CA TYR A 418 10.84 9.62 20.90
C TYR A 418 11.64 10.82 20.42
N GLN A 419 10.98 11.95 20.11
CA GLN A 419 11.65 13.17 19.68
C GLN A 419 12.62 13.71 20.74
N ARG A 420 12.27 13.59 22.03
CA ARG A 420 13.20 13.94 23.13
C ARG A 420 14.43 13.04 23.12
N ARG A 421 14.24 11.72 23.04
CA ARG A 421 15.35 10.74 22.98
C ARG A 421 16.20 10.91 21.72
N LEU A 422 15.58 11.27 20.59
CA LEU A 422 16.26 11.57 19.33
C LEU A 422 17.15 12.80 19.47
N ALA A 423 16.64 13.90 20.03
CA ALA A 423 17.43 15.10 20.27
C ALA A 423 18.62 14.83 21.23
N GLU A 424 18.41 14.04 22.29
CA GLU A 424 19.48 13.61 23.20
C GLU A 424 20.54 12.75 22.49
N TYR A 425 20.10 11.84 21.61
CA TYR A 425 20.97 11.01 20.79
C TYR A 425 21.78 11.86 19.79
N GLU A 426 21.14 12.76 19.05
CA GLU A 426 21.80 13.66 18.10
C GLU A 426 22.84 14.55 18.79
N GLN A 427 22.52 15.11 19.97
CA GLN A 427 23.48 15.89 20.76
C GLN A 427 24.66 15.05 21.27
N ARG A 428 24.44 13.78 21.62
CA ARG A 428 25.53 12.85 22.00
C ARG A 428 26.42 12.54 20.79
N ALA A 429 25.81 12.21 19.65
CA ALA A 429 26.52 11.92 18.40
C ALA A 429 27.36 13.11 17.93
N GLN A 430 26.81 14.33 18.00
CA GLN A 430 27.56 15.54 17.66
C GLN A 430 28.76 15.75 18.59
N ARG A 431 28.58 15.62 19.91
CA ARG A 431 29.68 15.73 20.88
C ARG A 431 30.76 14.68 20.65
N ALA A 432 30.36 13.44 20.35
CA ALA A 432 31.29 12.37 20.03
C ALA A 432 32.10 12.70 18.76
N ALA A 433 31.47 13.22 17.70
CA ALA A 433 32.14 13.63 16.48
C ALA A 433 33.15 14.78 16.71
N GLU A 434 32.77 15.80 17.49
CA GLU A 434 33.65 16.91 17.89
C GLU A 434 34.85 16.40 18.71
N THR A 435 34.62 15.49 19.66
CA THR A 435 35.69 14.85 20.44
C THR A 435 36.61 14.03 19.55
N THR A 436 36.10 13.18 18.65
CA THR A 436 36.91 12.39 17.71
C THR A 436 37.76 13.30 16.82
N GLN A 437 37.23 14.42 16.33
CA GLN A 437 38.00 15.40 15.55
C GLN A 437 39.14 16.01 16.38
N ARG A 438 38.87 16.41 17.63
CA ARG A 438 39.91 16.93 18.54
C ARG A 438 40.98 15.88 18.82
N LEU A 439 40.58 14.64 19.10
CA LEU A 439 41.49 13.53 19.38
C LEU A 439 42.38 13.21 18.16
N ARG A 440 41.83 13.27 16.95
CA ARG A 440 42.60 13.11 15.71
C ARG A 440 43.70 14.17 15.60
N GLN A 441 43.40 15.42 15.93
CA GLN A 441 44.39 16.50 15.93
C GLN A 441 45.47 16.27 17.01
N LEU A 442 45.06 15.92 18.24
CA LEU A 442 46.01 15.62 19.33
C LEU A 442 46.94 14.46 18.98
N ALA A 443 46.40 13.39 18.36
CA ALA A 443 47.22 12.28 17.88
C ALA A 443 48.20 12.75 16.80
N ALA A 444 47.76 13.55 15.83
CA ALA A 444 48.64 14.07 14.78
C ALA A 444 49.81 14.91 15.34
N ASP A 445 49.57 15.68 16.41
CA ASP A 445 50.57 16.59 17.00
C ASP A 445 51.51 15.93 18.01
N ALA A 446 51.05 14.88 18.70
CA ALA A 446 51.74 14.30 19.86
C ALA A 446 52.19 12.83 19.69
N THR A 447 52.02 12.25 18.50
CA THR A 447 52.42 10.85 18.25
C THR A 447 53.92 10.72 17.99
N HIS A 448 54.56 9.80 18.73
CA HIS A 448 55.90 9.33 18.50
C HIS A 448 55.87 7.82 18.24
N THR A 449 56.22 7.39 17.02
CA THR A 449 56.30 5.97 16.69
C THR A 449 57.52 5.35 17.36
N LEU A 450 57.27 4.38 18.23
CA LEU A 450 58.29 3.66 19.00
C LEU A 450 58.81 2.44 18.23
N ALA A 451 57.90 1.72 17.55
CA ALA A 451 58.23 0.57 16.71
C ALA A 451 57.29 0.48 15.51
N LYS A 452 57.81 0.05 14.36
CA LYS A 452 56.99 -0.22 13.17
C LYS A 452 57.64 -1.28 12.29
N SER A 453 56.82 -2.17 11.74
CA SER A 453 57.32 -3.17 10.80
C SER A 453 56.19 -3.75 9.94
N PRO A 454 56.47 -4.13 8.68
CA PRO A 454 55.65 -5.11 8.00
C PRO A 454 55.79 -6.48 8.69
N VAL A 455 54.72 -7.25 8.71
CA VAL A 455 54.68 -8.64 9.16
C VAL A 455 54.27 -9.47 7.96
N GLY A 456 55.25 -10.17 7.39
CA GLY A 456 55.00 -11.07 6.28
C GLY A 456 54.04 -12.20 6.68
N GLU A 457 53.45 -12.83 5.68
CA GLU A 457 52.49 -13.90 5.86
C GLU A 457 53.01 -15.05 6.76
N GLY A 458 52.25 -15.38 7.80
CA GLY A 458 52.61 -16.39 8.80
C GLY A 458 53.84 -16.05 9.64
N GLN A 459 54.40 -14.83 9.52
CA GLN A 459 55.59 -14.41 10.25
C GLN A 459 55.23 -13.77 11.59
N SER A 460 56.23 -13.67 12.46
CA SER A 460 56.15 -12.98 13.74
C SER A 460 57.29 -11.98 13.84
N VAL A 461 56.95 -10.76 14.27
CA VAL A 461 57.93 -9.69 14.50
C VAL A 461 57.79 -9.23 15.94
N SER A 462 58.89 -9.21 16.68
CA SER A 462 58.90 -8.67 18.04
C SER A 462 58.97 -7.14 18.00
N LEU A 463 58.32 -6.48 18.95
CA LEU A 463 58.29 -5.00 19.02
C LEU A 463 59.70 -4.43 19.18
N GLU A 464 60.55 -5.12 19.94
CA GLU A 464 61.94 -4.72 20.20
C GLU A 464 62.81 -4.79 18.93
N ALA A 465 62.56 -5.76 18.06
CA ALA A 465 63.28 -5.88 16.78
C ALA A 465 62.85 -4.80 15.76
N ALA A 466 61.64 -4.25 15.93
CA ALA A 466 61.04 -3.22 15.09
C ALA A 466 61.19 -1.79 15.64
N ALA A 467 61.85 -1.63 16.79
CA ALA A 467 61.94 -0.35 17.48
C ALA A 467 63.04 0.56 16.91
N ASP A 468 62.77 1.86 16.86
CA ASP A 468 63.76 2.91 16.51
C ASP A 468 64.46 3.50 17.76
N GLY A 469 64.35 2.79 18.90
CA GLY A 469 64.84 3.21 20.21
C GLY A 469 64.66 2.13 21.29
N ALA A 470 65.00 2.45 22.54
CA ALA A 470 64.88 1.49 23.64
C ALA A 470 63.44 1.40 24.17
N LEU A 471 62.78 0.24 23.95
CA LEU A 471 61.51 -0.09 24.61
C LEU A 471 61.68 -0.54 26.07
N ASP A 472 62.93 -0.67 26.53
CA ASP A 472 63.27 -1.08 27.89
C ASP A 472 63.01 0.00 28.94
N ARG A 473 62.83 1.26 28.53
CA ARG A 473 62.48 2.38 29.42
C ARG A 473 61.84 3.52 28.64
N ILE A 474 60.54 3.71 28.83
CA ILE A 474 59.72 4.75 28.23
C ILE A 474 59.13 5.58 29.36
N ALA A 475 59.47 6.86 29.42
CA ALA A 475 58.90 7.80 30.39
C ALA A 475 57.50 8.20 29.93
N LEU A 476 56.48 7.84 30.70
CA LEU A 476 55.07 8.13 30.40
C LEU A 476 54.44 8.95 31.52
N ARG A 477 53.55 9.86 31.15
CA ARG A 477 52.70 10.57 32.10
C ARG A 477 51.31 9.95 32.16
N LYS A 478 50.64 10.08 33.30
CA LYS A 478 49.26 9.67 33.48
C LYS A 478 48.37 10.26 32.39
N GLY A 479 47.59 9.40 31.75
CA GLY A 479 46.69 9.75 30.64
C GLY A 479 47.33 9.73 29.26
N GLU A 480 48.66 9.65 29.13
CA GLU A 480 49.30 9.38 27.84
C GLU A 480 48.99 7.96 27.38
N THR A 481 49.09 7.71 26.07
CA THR A 481 48.60 6.45 25.49
C THR A 481 49.72 5.73 24.75
N LEU A 482 49.81 4.40 24.96
CA LEU A 482 50.54 3.50 24.08
C LEU A 482 49.54 2.81 23.17
N GLN A 483 49.64 3.00 21.86
CA GLN A 483 48.69 2.47 20.88
C GLN A 483 49.40 1.51 19.93
N LEU A 484 48.97 0.25 19.91
CA LEU A 484 49.40 -0.71 18.89
C LEU A 484 48.33 -0.79 17.81
N THR A 485 48.66 -0.27 16.63
CA THR A 485 47.79 -0.22 15.45
C THR A 485 48.22 -1.28 14.44
N VAL A 486 47.27 -2.05 13.91
CA VAL A 486 47.46 -2.98 12.79
C VAL A 486 46.76 -2.41 11.57
N GLN A 487 47.49 -2.38 10.45
CA GLN A 487 47.05 -1.82 9.18
C GLN A 487 47.04 -2.92 8.11
N PRO A 488 46.08 -2.88 7.16
CA PRO A 488 46.05 -3.82 6.05
C PRO A 488 47.15 -3.49 5.03
N ASN A 489 47.70 -4.50 4.36
CA ASN A 489 48.53 -4.30 3.18
C ASN A 489 47.66 -4.16 1.89
N ALA A 490 48.28 -4.20 0.71
CA ALA A 490 47.64 -3.83 -0.56
C ALA A 490 46.61 -4.85 -1.07
N ASN A 491 46.73 -6.12 -0.69
CA ASN A 491 45.80 -7.19 -1.01
C ASN A 491 44.73 -7.22 0.10
N HIS A 492 43.47 -7.13 -0.29
CA HIS A 492 42.36 -6.81 0.61
C HIS A 492 41.86 -8.04 1.39
N GLY A 493 42.79 -8.89 1.81
CA GLY A 493 42.55 -10.13 2.51
C GLY A 493 42.27 -9.92 3.99
N ALA A 494 41.56 -10.88 4.57
CA ALA A 494 41.13 -10.87 5.95
C ALA A 494 42.28 -11.35 6.87
N ASP A 495 43.30 -10.53 7.12
CA ASP A 495 44.44 -10.94 7.95
C ASP A 495 44.10 -10.96 9.45
N THR A 496 44.19 -12.14 10.06
CA THR A 496 43.96 -12.29 11.50
C THR A 496 45.30 -12.16 12.21
N THR A 497 45.54 -11.03 12.86
CA THR A 497 46.83 -10.73 13.48
C THR A 497 46.78 -10.99 14.98
N ARG A 498 47.58 -11.94 15.47
CA ARG A 498 47.71 -12.20 16.92
C ARG A 498 48.59 -11.13 17.54
N ILE A 499 48.13 -10.58 18.66
CA ILE A 499 48.84 -9.58 19.43
C ILE A 499 49.21 -10.14 20.80
N GLU A 500 50.50 -10.09 21.11
CA GLU A 500 51.05 -10.31 22.43
C GLU A 500 51.72 -9.02 22.86
N LEU A 501 51.18 -8.36 23.90
CA LEU A 501 51.67 -7.07 24.38
C LEU A 501 51.69 -7.07 25.91
N GLU A 502 52.85 -6.76 26.47
CA GLU A 502 53.09 -6.59 27.89
C GLU A 502 53.70 -5.21 28.16
N ILE A 503 53.17 -4.53 29.17
CA ILE A 503 53.66 -3.24 29.67
C ILE A 503 53.94 -3.42 31.16
N ALA A 504 55.16 -3.15 31.60
CA ALA A 504 55.58 -3.30 32.99
C ALA A 504 56.09 -1.97 33.56
N SER A 505 55.68 -1.61 34.78
CA SER A 505 56.24 -0.46 35.48
C SER A 505 57.65 -0.80 35.99
N LEU A 506 58.60 0.10 35.77
CA LEU A 506 59.96 0.00 36.32
C LEU A 506 60.06 0.60 37.72
N ASP A 507 59.11 1.46 38.09
CA ASP A 507 59.03 2.10 39.40
C ASP A 507 58.26 1.23 40.42
N GLU A 508 57.27 0.45 39.94
CA GLU A 508 56.47 -0.49 40.74
C GLU A 508 56.64 -1.92 40.21
N THR A 509 57.59 -2.69 40.77
CA THR A 509 58.00 -4.01 40.25
C THR A 509 56.89 -5.06 40.14
N ASP A 510 55.80 -4.91 40.89
CA ASP A 510 54.66 -5.83 40.86
C ASP A 510 53.56 -5.43 39.86
N ARG A 511 53.71 -4.28 39.18
CA ARG A 511 52.67 -3.73 38.33
C ARG A 511 52.97 -3.93 36.85
N ARG A 512 52.17 -4.79 36.23
CA ARG A 512 52.21 -5.14 34.81
C ARG A 512 50.81 -5.19 34.23
N TRP A 513 50.73 -4.99 32.93
CA TRP A 513 49.52 -5.11 32.12
C TRP A 513 49.82 -5.97 30.92
N ASN A 514 48.95 -6.93 30.63
CA ASN A 514 49.07 -7.80 29.48
C ASN A 514 47.75 -7.81 28.69
N VAL A 515 47.82 -7.77 27.36
CA VAL A 515 46.62 -7.85 26.51
C VAL A 515 45.79 -9.12 26.77
N ALA A 516 46.43 -10.21 27.24
CA ALA A 516 45.74 -11.43 27.65
C ALA A 516 44.78 -11.23 28.84
N GLU A 517 45.01 -10.22 29.69
CA GLU A 517 44.10 -9.87 30.78
C GLU A 517 42.77 -9.30 30.28
N LEU A 518 42.70 -8.86 29.02
CA LEU A 518 41.45 -8.44 28.38
C LEU A 518 40.52 -9.61 28.11
N ILE A 519 41.04 -10.79 27.81
CA ILE A 519 40.28 -11.96 27.34
C ILE A 519 39.14 -12.35 28.30
N PRO A 520 39.37 -12.54 29.61
CA PRO A 520 38.27 -12.89 30.53
C PRO A 520 37.26 -11.75 30.75
N ARG A 521 37.63 -10.50 30.42
CA ARG A 521 36.82 -9.30 30.68
C ARG A 521 36.24 -8.68 29.40
N PHE A 522 36.52 -9.30 28.26
CA PHE A 522 36.29 -8.75 26.93
C PHE A 522 34.81 -8.42 26.67
N THR A 523 33.90 -9.08 27.40
CA THR A 523 32.45 -8.95 27.21
C THR A 523 31.73 -8.22 28.35
N GLU A 524 32.41 -7.70 29.38
CA GLU A 524 31.79 -7.20 30.63
C GLU A 524 30.88 -5.97 30.44
N LYS A 525 31.37 -4.87 29.85
CA LYS A 525 30.57 -3.61 29.74
C LYS A 525 30.77 -2.81 28.46
N GLY A 526 31.91 -2.91 27.79
CA GLY A 526 32.19 -2.15 26.57
C GLY A 526 33.61 -2.36 26.04
N PRO A 527 33.95 -1.73 24.91
CA PRO A 527 35.28 -1.82 24.28
C PRO A 527 36.37 -0.99 24.99
N ALA A 528 36.05 -0.34 26.11
CA ALA A 528 37.02 0.22 27.05
C ALA A 528 37.05 -0.63 28.33
N ILE A 529 38.21 -1.20 28.65
CA ILE A 529 38.37 -2.20 29.71
C ILE A 529 39.43 -1.71 30.70
N SER A 530 39.02 -1.42 31.94
CA SER A 530 39.93 -0.97 32.98
C SER A 530 40.52 -2.12 33.79
N ILE A 531 41.85 -2.21 33.83
CA ILE A 531 42.63 -3.24 34.53
C ILE A 531 43.77 -2.58 35.30
N ASN A 532 43.86 -2.85 36.61
CA ASN A 532 44.90 -2.32 37.51
C ASN A 532 45.12 -0.79 37.39
N GLY A 533 44.02 -0.05 37.19
CA GLY A 533 43.99 1.41 37.05
C GLY A 533 44.28 1.96 35.65
N ALA A 534 44.75 1.15 34.71
CA ALA A 534 44.90 1.52 33.31
C ALA A 534 43.61 1.20 32.53
N THR A 535 43.37 1.90 31.44
CA THR A 535 42.22 1.64 30.56
C THR A 535 42.72 1.21 29.19
N TRP A 536 42.24 0.06 28.72
CA TRP A 536 42.49 -0.45 27.38
C TRP A 536 41.31 -0.12 26.47
N CYS A 537 41.57 0.45 25.30
CA CYS A 537 40.56 0.87 24.33
C CYS A 537 40.72 0.08 23.02
N LEU A 538 39.62 -0.46 22.51
CA LEU A 538 39.56 -1.16 21.23
C LEU A 538 38.97 -0.21 20.16
N LEU A 539 39.78 0.16 19.18
CA LEU A 539 39.51 1.29 18.30
C LEU A 539 39.67 0.94 16.82
N ASP A 540 38.85 1.55 15.97
CA ASP A 540 39.20 1.90 14.60
C ASP A 540 39.84 3.30 14.62
N VAL A 541 40.99 3.46 13.96
CA VAL A 541 41.77 4.71 14.00
C VAL A 541 42.02 5.34 12.63
N ALA A 542 41.48 4.80 11.54
CA ALA A 542 41.76 5.28 10.18
C ALA A 542 41.37 6.74 9.95
N ASN A 543 40.29 7.19 10.61
CA ASN A 543 39.78 8.56 10.49
C ASN A 543 39.76 9.33 11.82
N GLY A 544 40.60 8.91 12.77
CA GLY A 544 40.53 9.31 14.17
C GLY A 544 39.93 8.19 15.03
N PRO A 545 40.11 8.24 16.36
CA PRO A 545 39.71 7.14 17.24
C PRO A 545 38.18 7.00 17.29
N THR A 546 37.71 5.81 16.94
CA THR A 546 36.31 5.39 17.01
C THR A 546 36.26 4.04 17.72
N PHE A 547 35.47 3.89 18.77
CA PHE A 547 35.37 2.61 19.49
C PHE A 547 34.67 1.55 18.65
N LEU A 548 35.15 0.30 18.74
CA LEU A 548 34.49 -0.88 18.20
C LEU A 548 33.28 -1.22 19.09
N TYR A 549 32.07 -0.74 18.75
CA TYR A 549 30.90 -0.77 19.64
C TYR A 549 29.97 -1.97 19.46
N GLU A 550 30.09 -2.73 18.36
CA GLU A 550 29.25 -3.91 18.14
C GLU A 550 29.89 -5.16 18.77
N LYS A 551 29.22 -5.71 19.79
CA LYS A 551 29.64 -6.98 20.40
C LYS A 551 29.13 -8.16 19.57
N LYS A 552 30.04 -8.95 19.01
CA LYS A 552 29.73 -10.20 18.30
C LYS A 552 30.10 -11.38 19.19
N LEU A 553 29.12 -12.23 19.51
CA LEU A 553 29.30 -13.44 20.30
C LEU A 553 29.03 -14.66 19.44
N ASN A 554 29.57 -15.82 19.83
CA ASN A 554 29.31 -17.09 19.15
C ASN A 554 29.69 -17.06 17.66
N ILE A 555 30.84 -16.47 17.35
CA ILE A 555 31.33 -16.28 15.98
C ILE A 555 31.52 -17.66 15.32
N GLU A 556 30.95 -17.85 14.13
CA GLU A 556 30.96 -19.15 13.41
C GLU A 556 30.46 -20.32 14.27
N GLY A 557 29.52 -20.07 15.18
CA GLY A 557 28.97 -21.09 16.08
C GLY A 557 29.93 -21.52 17.20
N GLN A 558 31.00 -20.77 17.47
CA GLN A 558 31.96 -21.01 18.54
C GLN A 558 31.70 -20.07 19.74
N PRO A 559 31.13 -20.54 20.86
CA PRO A 559 30.80 -19.69 22.00
C PRO A 559 32.01 -19.04 22.69
N SER A 560 33.19 -19.63 22.54
CA SER A 560 34.44 -19.11 23.10
C SER A 560 35.05 -17.98 22.28
N LEU A 561 34.53 -17.72 21.07
CA LEU A 561 34.96 -16.62 20.22
C LEU A 561 34.03 -15.43 20.41
N SER A 562 34.63 -14.28 20.67
CA SER A 562 33.93 -13.00 20.81
C SER A 562 34.72 -11.90 20.11
N ALA A 563 34.01 -10.92 19.58
CA ALA A 563 34.62 -9.79 18.91
C ALA A 563 33.92 -8.46 19.24
N TRP A 564 34.66 -7.38 19.09
CA TRP A 564 34.13 -6.03 18.97
C TRP A 564 34.36 -5.53 17.55
N ALA A 565 33.36 -4.90 16.92
CA ALA A 565 33.41 -4.45 15.53
C ALA A 565 32.66 -3.12 15.27
N ILE A 566 32.75 -2.61 14.04
CA ILE A 566 31.89 -1.55 13.48
C ILE A 566 31.31 -2.07 12.16
N GLY A 567 30.03 -2.42 12.12
CA GLY A 567 29.42 -3.11 10.98
C GLY A 567 30.11 -4.45 10.67
N ASP A 568 30.27 -4.77 9.38
CA ASP A 568 30.69 -6.11 8.96
C ASP A 568 32.20 -6.41 9.10
N THR A 569 33.04 -5.41 9.30
CA THR A 569 34.51 -5.44 9.61
C THR A 569 34.90 -4.02 10.01
N PRO A 570 36.08 -3.61 10.54
CA PRO A 570 37.15 -4.29 11.27
C PRO A 570 36.73 -4.88 12.62
N SER A 571 37.63 -5.64 13.26
CA SER A 571 37.36 -6.23 14.57
C SER A 571 38.58 -6.41 15.48
N SER A 572 38.32 -6.43 16.79
CA SER A 572 39.19 -7.08 17.78
C SER A 572 38.52 -8.38 18.21
N VAL A 573 39.26 -9.49 18.21
CA VAL A 573 38.72 -10.84 18.42
C VAL A 573 39.48 -11.52 19.55
N VAL A 574 38.79 -12.29 20.40
CA VAL A 574 39.41 -13.14 21.42
C VAL A 574 38.99 -14.59 21.27
N ASN A 575 39.93 -15.50 21.47
CA ASN A 575 39.65 -16.89 21.79
C ASN A 575 39.80 -17.10 23.29
N SER A 576 38.69 -17.26 24.00
CA SER A 576 38.66 -17.52 25.44
C SER A 576 38.75 -19.01 25.81
N ALA A 577 38.79 -19.92 24.82
CA ALA A 577 38.90 -21.34 25.08
C ALA A 577 40.31 -21.71 25.57
N LYS A 578 40.37 -22.75 26.41
CA LYS A 578 41.64 -23.39 26.84
C LYS A 578 42.25 -24.31 25.78
N GLN A 579 41.63 -24.41 24.62
CA GLN A 579 42.09 -25.20 23.48
C GLN A 579 42.05 -24.37 22.18
N PRO A 580 42.85 -24.73 21.16
CA PRO A 580 42.77 -24.09 19.86
C PRO A 580 41.37 -24.19 19.25
N VAL A 581 40.94 -23.16 18.53
CA VAL A 581 39.65 -23.13 17.80
C VAL A 581 39.93 -22.92 16.32
N SER A 582 39.43 -23.83 15.48
CA SER A 582 39.55 -23.74 14.03
C SER A 582 38.29 -23.14 13.41
N VAL A 583 38.44 -21.99 12.76
CA VAL A 583 37.40 -21.28 12.00
C VAL A 583 37.91 -21.02 10.58
N TRP A 584 38.17 -19.78 10.20
CA TRP A 584 38.91 -19.42 8.97
C TRP A 584 40.43 -19.63 9.10
N THR A 585 40.94 -19.69 10.34
CA THR A 585 42.31 -20.09 10.69
C THR A 585 42.29 -20.87 12.00
N THR A 586 43.44 -21.36 12.46
CA THR A 586 43.58 -21.99 13.79
C THR A 586 44.00 -20.95 14.82
N LEU A 587 43.06 -20.55 15.68
CA LEU A 587 43.27 -19.58 16.74
C LEU A 587 43.80 -20.28 18.00
N PRO A 588 45.01 -19.97 18.51
CA PRO A 588 45.52 -20.54 19.76
C PRO A 588 44.58 -20.31 20.96
N PRO A 589 44.66 -21.13 22.01
CA PRO A 589 43.90 -20.90 23.24
C PRO A 589 44.27 -19.55 23.87
N GLU A 590 43.32 -18.94 24.59
CA GLU A 590 43.54 -17.75 25.42
C GLU A 590 44.34 -16.66 24.69
N SER A 591 43.91 -16.31 23.48
CA SER A 591 44.63 -15.39 22.60
C SER A 591 43.76 -14.22 22.12
N PHE A 592 44.41 -13.10 21.84
CA PHE A 592 43.82 -11.85 21.38
C PHE A 592 44.31 -11.53 19.97
N PHE A 593 43.39 -11.08 19.12
CA PHE A 593 43.65 -10.77 17.72
C PHE A 593 43.07 -9.42 17.33
N ILE A 594 43.71 -8.83 16.33
CA ILE A 594 43.23 -7.67 15.61
C ILE A 594 43.03 -8.05 14.15
N HIS A 595 41.96 -7.51 13.57
CA HIS A 595 41.59 -7.72 12.19
C HIS A 595 41.29 -6.39 11.49
N PRO A 596 42.26 -5.81 10.75
CA PRO A 596 42.02 -4.61 9.98
C PRO A 596 41.03 -4.86 8.83
N GLY A 597 40.28 -3.82 8.45
CA GLY A 597 39.38 -3.85 7.30
C GLY A 597 39.99 -3.12 6.10
N HIS A 598 39.34 -3.16 4.93
CA HIS A 598 39.78 -2.38 3.77
C HIS A 598 39.86 -0.89 4.10
N GLN A 599 41.07 -0.31 4.04
CA GLN A 599 41.36 1.08 4.44
C GLN A 599 40.95 1.43 5.88
N ARG A 600 40.90 0.43 6.77
CA ARG A 600 40.53 0.61 8.17
C ARG A 600 41.55 -0.03 9.09
N ASP A 601 42.20 0.85 9.86
CA ASP A 601 43.24 0.52 10.82
C ASP A 601 42.62 0.23 12.18
N VAL A 602 43.06 -0.84 12.82
CA VAL A 602 42.52 -1.25 14.12
C VAL A 602 43.59 -1.20 15.17
N ALA A 603 43.25 -0.61 16.31
CA ALA A 603 44.19 -0.42 17.39
C ALA A 603 43.68 -0.98 18.72
N VAL A 604 44.63 -1.45 19.51
CA VAL A 604 44.49 -1.61 20.95
C VAL A 604 45.34 -0.54 21.63
N ALA A 605 44.69 0.33 22.39
CA ALA A 605 45.32 1.47 23.05
C ALA A 605 45.31 1.30 24.57
N TRP A 606 46.45 1.51 25.22
CA TRP A 606 46.62 1.47 26.67
C TRP A 606 46.83 2.87 27.21
N ILE A 607 45.95 3.32 28.11
CA ILE A 607 46.02 4.63 28.75
C ILE A 607 46.78 4.51 30.07
N CYS A 608 47.87 5.27 30.17
CA CYS A 608 48.81 5.23 31.29
C CYS A 608 48.14 5.65 32.62
N PRO A 609 48.22 4.84 33.68
CA PRO A 609 47.50 5.09 34.93
C PRO A 609 48.21 6.02 35.91
N ALA A 610 49.54 6.16 35.77
CA ALA A 610 50.38 6.93 36.69
C ALA A 610 51.67 7.38 35.97
N ASP A 611 52.24 8.51 36.40
CA ASP A 611 53.55 8.95 35.91
C ASP A 611 54.62 7.93 36.29
N GLY A 612 55.55 7.64 35.38
CA GLY A 612 56.68 6.75 35.66
C GLY A 612 57.39 6.25 34.41
N ASP A 613 58.38 5.38 34.65
CA ASP A 613 59.10 4.68 33.61
C ASP A 613 58.52 3.28 33.37
N TYR A 614 58.32 2.92 32.10
CA TYR A 614 57.69 1.66 31.69
C TYR A 614 58.56 0.89 30.69
N GLN A 615 58.52 -0.43 30.74
CA GLN A 615 59.07 -1.32 29.73
C GLN A 615 57.92 -1.90 28.90
N VAL A 616 58.09 -1.93 27.57
CA VAL A 616 57.13 -2.52 26.64
C VAL A 616 57.78 -3.70 25.91
N ARG A 617 57.08 -4.84 25.90
CA ARG A 617 57.49 -6.05 25.18
C ARG A 617 56.32 -6.63 24.43
N GLY A 618 56.58 -7.28 23.31
CA GLY A 618 55.50 -7.91 22.57
C GLY A 618 55.90 -8.51 21.24
N VAL A 619 54.95 -9.24 20.66
CA VAL A 619 55.08 -9.89 19.36
C VAL A 619 53.79 -9.67 18.58
N VAL A 620 53.94 -9.30 17.32
CA VAL A 620 52.86 -9.23 16.34
C VAL A 620 53.05 -10.37 15.36
N THR A 621 52.05 -11.24 15.27
CA THR A 621 52.08 -12.43 14.41
C THR A 621 50.95 -12.37 13.41
N ASP A 622 51.25 -12.47 12.12
CA ASP A 622 50.22 -12.78 11.14
C ASP A 622 49.80 -14.25 11.31
N ALA A 623 48.54 -14.48 11.67
CA ALA A 623 48.01 -15.81 11.99
C ALA A 623 47.02 -16.32 10.94
N HIS A 624 47.01 -15.73 9.74
CA HIS A 624 46.20 -16.20 8.61
C HIS A 624 46.89 -17.34 7.83
N PRO A 625 46.14 -18.24 7.14
CA PRO A 625 46.73 -19.27 6.28
C PRO A 625 47.36 -18.66 5.01
N ALA A 626 48.38 -19.34 4.47
CA ALA A 626 49.15 -18.89 3.30
C ALA A 626 48.29 -18.55 2.05
N GLY A 627 48.56 -17.42 1.37
CA GLY A 627 47.84 -16.89 0.21
C GLY A 627 47.51 -15.38 0.20
N LEU A 628 47.81 -14.61 1.25
CA LEU A 628 47.59 -13.16 1.38
C LEU A 628 48.92 -12.37 1.42
N ASP A 629 48.88 -11.08 1.79
CA ASP A 629 50.05 -10.20 1.81
C ASP A 629 50.45 -9.71 3.22
N GLY A 630 49.86 -10.30 4.27
CA GLY A 630 50.15 -9.99 5.66
C GLY A 630 49.75 -8.57 6.06
N VAL A 631 50.26 -8.10 7.19
CA VAL A 631 49.89 -6.80 7.76
C VAL A 631 51.09 -5.89 8.00
N ALA A 632 50.82 -4.65 8.35
CA ALA A 632 51.81 -3.78 9.00
C ALA A 632 51.32 -3.40 10.40
N PHE A 633 52.24 -3.13 11.31
CA PHE A 633 51.87 -2.57 12.61
C PHE A 633 52.75 -1.38 12.98
N HIS A 634 52.16 -0.46 13.76
CA HIS A 634 52.85 0.63 14.46
C HIS A 634 52.55 0.54 15.96
N LEU A 635 53.58 0.68 16.79
CA LEU A 635 53.45 0.99 18.21
C LEU A 635 53.77 2.47 18.40
N ASP A 636 52.78 3.24 18.82
CA ASP A 636 52.86 4.69 18.96
C ASP A 636 52.73 5.11 20.43
N HIS A 637 53.55 6.05 20.86
CA HIS A 637 53.35 6.82 22.10
C HIS A 637 52.68 8.14 21.75
N ILE A 638 51.44 8.32 22.20
CA ILE A 638 50.71 9.58 22.07
C ILE A 638 50.93 10.38 23.36
N ALA A 639 51.88 11.31 23.30
CA ALA A 639 52.37 12.11 24.43
C ALA A 639 51.41 13.26 24.79
N SER A 640 50.13 12.92 25.02
CA SER A 640 49.09 13.85 25.41
C SER A 640 48.13 13.20 26.42
N SER A 641 48.10 13.71 27.64
CA SER A 641 47.11 13.28 28.65
C SER A 641 45.69 13.68 28.30
N GLU A 642 45.52 14.74 27.50
CA GLU A 642 44.22 15.14 26.94
C GLU A 642 43.68 14.08 25.97
N TYR A 643 44.56 13.40 25.22
CA TYR A 643 44.14 12.34 24.30
C TYR A 643 43.53 11.16 25.05
N GLY A 644 44.22 10.61 26.08
CA GLY A 644 43.67 9.52 26.88
C GLY A 644 42.42 9.93 27.66
N THR A 645 42.37 11.16 28.18
CA THR A 645 41.16 11.68 28.85
C THR A 645 39.98 11.76 27.88
N GLY A 646 40.20 12.23 26.64
CA GLY A 646 39.15 12.30 25.63
C GLY A 646 38.72 10.91 25.12
N LEU A 647 39.61 9.91 25.08
CA LEU A 647 39.22 8.52 24.83
C LEU A 647 38.27 7.98 25.90
N CYS A 648 38.52 8.26 27.18
CA CYS A 648 37.61 7.89 28.26
C CYS A 648 36.24 8.58 28.10
N GLN A 649 36.21 9.87 27.78
CA GLN A 649 34.96 10.61 27.52
C GLN A 649 34.18 10.05 26.33
N LEU A 650 34.88 9.67 25.25
CA LEU A 650 34.28 9.07 24.07
C LEU A 650 33.68 7.68 24.40
N SER A 651 34.34 6.91 25.26
CA SER A 651 33.82 5.62 25.74
C SER A 651 32.54 5.76 26.56
N GLU A 652 32.47 6.74 27.47
CA GLU A 652 31.28 7.02 28.29
C GLU A 652 30.08 7.42 27.42
N ALA A 653 30.31 8.17 26.34
CA ALA A 653 29.25 8.55 25.41
C ALA A 653 28.61 7.32 24.73
N ILE A 654 29.41 6.30 24.42
CA ILE A 654 29.00 5.11 23.67
C ILE A 654 28.39 4.02 24.58
N THR A 655 28.86 3.90 25.82
CA THR A 655 28.40 2.87 26.79
C THR A 655 27.11 3.23 27.54
N SER A 656 26.53 4.40 27.27
CA SER A 656 25.36 4.93 27.99
C SER A 656 23.99 4.35 27.58
N ASP A 657 23.93 3.59 26.48
CA ASP A 657 22.76 2.79 26.07
C ASP A 657 23.18 1.31 25.99
N ASP A 658 22.27 0.38 26.25
CA ASP A 658 22.45 -1.09 26.18
C ASP A 658 22.78 -1.61 24.74
N GLY A 659 23.43 -0.81 23.90
CA GLY A 659 23.68 -1.09 22.50
C GLY A 659 22.42 -1.10 21.63
N GLN A 660 21.27 -0.67 22.16
CA GLN A 660 20.02 -0.60 21.40
C GLN A 660 20.00 0.66 20.54
N SER A 661 19.93 0.48 19.22
CA SER A 661 19.62 1.55 18.28
C SER A 661 18.34 2.28 18.72
N LEU A 662 18.34 3.62 18.69
CA LEU A 662 17.12 4.39 18.91
C LEU A 662 16.08 4.02 17.83
N GLN A 663 14.99 3.39 18.23
CA GLN A 663 13.90 3.00 17.34
C GLN A 663 12.68 3.92 17.52
N PRO A 664 11.97 4.26 16.43
CA PRO A 664 10.70 4.98 16.52
C PRO A 664 9.67 4.19 17.32
N PRO A 665 8.69 4.86 17.96
CA PRO A 665 7.68 4.17 18.73
C PRO A 665 6.79 3.34 17.81
N ALA A 666 6.44 2.13 18.27
CA ALA A 666 5.49 1.27 17.57
C ALA A 666 4.06 1.78 17.79
N ILE A 667 3.64 2.79 17.01
CA ILE A 667 2.27 3.29 17.03
C ILE A 667 1.41 2.35 16.18
N PRO A 668 0.36 1.71 16.73
CA PRO A 668 -0.54 0.90 15.94
C PRO A 668 -1.35 1.81 15.00
N VAL A 669 -1.29 1.48 13.71
CA VAL A 669 -1.93 2.25 12.64
C VAL A 669 -2.74 1.35 11.71
N ALA A 670 -3.61 1.98 10.92
CA ALA A 670 -4.36 1.36 9.83
C ALA A 670 -4.17 2.14 8.51
N TYR A 671 -4.32 1.43 7.39
CA TYR A 671 -4.61 2.07 6.11
C TYR A 671 -6.06 2.53 6.14
N ALA A 672 -6.28 3.83 6.17
CA ALA A 672 -7.58 4.48 6.28
C ALA A 672 -7.57 5.80 5.46
N VAL A 673 -8.70 6.51 5.47
CA VAL A 673 -8.92 7.79 4.81
C VAL A 673 -9.35 8.84 5.82
#